data_AF-A0A942C6H5-F1
#
_entry.id   AF-A0A942C6H5-F1
#
_cell.length_a   1.000
_cell.length_b   1.000
_cell.length_c   1.000
_cell.angle_alpha   90.00
_cell.angle_beta   90.00
_cell.angle_gamma   90.00
#
_symmetry.space_group_name_H-M   'P 1'
#
loop_
_entity.id
_entity.type
_entity.pdbx_description
1 polymer ?
#
loop_
_entity_poly.entity_id
_entity_poly.type
_entity_poly.pdbx_seq_one_letter_code
_entity_poly.pdbx_strand_id
1 'polypeptide(L)'
;MKATTRKFATLALGLLLSTPWQTFAPVQAQSLKELRAQRLAAKPSKLAPDLEMLLADDDEEQRQALQGKTLAQARQTRRNQAIQRARAEGDEKPQRTRISGSLLPSSEVMPEENQSFIVQLDSTMPKAVWEEKLTRLGGRIRQSHTEMGLLTIEAPRTAIRQIAAEGSVAYVSPDRPVIAQGHVEITTGAMQIRSLITGKTLNGTGIGVAVIDSGTDDWHNRTYYNAPGVAHQQDFTGAGDYHDNFGHGTHVASLLGGNDARWAANYEGIAQGAKIISLRVLDGNGRGTASNVIAAIDWCVTNKTTRNIRVINLSLGTHAKDSYKTDPMCLAARRAANAGIVVVAAAGNDGKDTSGQKIYGGIHSPGIDPSVITVGASNTYGTDARGDDTIATYSSRGPTRGYTVVNNVRKYDNLIKPDLVAPGNRLIGAAAGYYGGNTLLSVYPSLLAQDDGSVDERMMYLSGTSMAAPLVAGAVALMLQVNPNLTPNLVKALLMYSSQPLKGFNMLEQGAGQLNVDGAVRLAKLVKTTMPTTVGGALLSASLPAQSSTIAGTTFLWGQGVITNFGFLSGSGLMQYWQGVYATGTILGNATTYASNAFSLVSGKTSTGISLKSGAFKINGTGVILGDAVNTTFASGTVLGDGTILGDGLVLGDGVVLADGVVLGDGTTRADMTLQPSRTVLGDNTACMKPVP
;
A
#
# COMPACT_ATOMS: atom_id res chain seq x y z
N MET A 1 -46.78 40.40 50.58
CA MET A 1 -48.03 39.64 50.85
C MET A 1 -47.71 38.15 50.72
N LYS A 2 -48.35 37.25 51.52
CA LYS A 2 -48.40 35.77 51.40
C LYS A 2 -47.12 35.08 50.84
N ALA A 3 -46.20 34.48 51.60
CA ALA A 3 -46.24 33.66 52.83
C ALA A 3 -46.93 32.28 52.68
N THR A 4 -46.12 31.21 52.67
CA THR A 4 -46.48 29.83 53.10
C THR A 4 -45.21 29.03 53.45
N THR A 5 -45.30 28.14 54.45
CA THR A 5 -44.15 27.48 55.09
C THR A 5 -44.51 26.08 55.60
N ARG A 6 -43.61 25.08 55.42
CA ARG A 6 -43.49 23.76 56.12
C ARG A 6 -44.75 22.95 56.53
N LYS A 7 -44.80 21.69 56.09
CA LYS A 7 -45.20 20.44 56.82
C LYS A 7 -44.56 19.28 56.04
N PHE A 8 -43.86 18.25 56.57
CA PHE A 8 -43.82 17.51 57.84
C PHE A 8 -44.95 16.49 58.09
N ALA A 9 -44.64 15.23 57.71
CA ALA A 9 -44.92 13.92 58.31
C ALA A 9 -46.29 13.58 58.95
N THR A 10 -46.91 12.50 58.44
CA THR A 10 -47.63 11.38 59.11
C THR A 10 -48.21 10.45 58.01
N LEU A 11 -48.62 9.18 58.20
CA LEU A 11 -48.81 8.31 59.38
C LEU A 11 -48.60 6.81 59.01
N ALA A 12 -48.39 5.95 60.01
CA ALA A 12 -48.63 4.48 60.08
C ALA A 12 -47.90 3.54 59.05
N LEU A 13 -47.26 2.41 59.40
CA LEU A 13 -47.39 1.38 60.47
C LEU A 13 -48.27 0.18 60.09
N GLY A 14 -47.66 -1.02 60.02
CA GLY A 14 -48.35 -2.30 60.23
C GLY A 14 -48.32 -3.31 59.08
N LEU A 15 -47.23 -4.09 58.94
CA LEU A 15 -47.25 -5.47 58.42
C LEU A 15 -45.91 -6.21 58.67
N LEU A 16 -45.62 -6.42 59.96
CA LEU A 16 -44.55 -7.32 60.43
C LEU A 16 -45.21 -8.51 61.13
N LEU A 17 -45.26 -9.69 60.49
CA LEU A 17 -45.44 -11.01 61.12
C LEU A 17 -45.39 -12.14 60.07
N SER A 18 -44.21 -12.69 59.78
CA SER A 18 -43.99 -14.10 59.37
C SER A 18 -42.52 -14.35 58.97
N THR A 19 -42.11 -15.62 59.02
CA THR A 19 -40.77 -16.17 58.68
C THR A 19 -39.62 -15.79 59.64
N PRO A 20 -38.63 -16.69 59.85
CA PRO A 20 -38.02 -16.86 61.17
C PRO A 20 -36.60 -16.26 61.33
N TRP A 21 -36.11 -16.28 62.57
CA TRP A 21 -34.71 -16.00 62.91
C TRP A 21 -33.76 -16.96 62.19
N GLN A 22 -33.07 -16.49 61.16
CA GLN A 22 -31.81 -17.10 60.74
C GLN A 22 -30.67 -16.56 61.60
N THR A 23 -29.76 -17.45 61.98
CA THR A 23 -28.62 -17.14 62.84
C THR A 23 -27.64 -16.21 62.12
N PHE A 24 -27.40 -15.03 62.69
CA PHE A 24 -26.27 -14.21 62.28
C PHE A 24 -24.96 -14.94 62.60
N ALA A 25 -24.27 -15.41 61.56
CA ALA A 25 -22.85 -15.72 61.69
C ALA A 25 -22.10 -14.43 62.08
N PRO A 26 -21.11 -14.49 63.00
CA PRO A 26 -20.40 -13.29 63.43
C PRO A 26 -19.60 -12.71 62.26
N VAL A 27 -19.96 -11.50 61.83
CA VAL A 27 -19.18 -10.74 60.84
C VAL A 27 -17.82 -10.47 61.46
N GLN A 28 -16.79 -11.13 60.95
CA GLN A 28 -15.43 -11.00 61.43
C GLN A 28 -14.96 -9.56 61.19
N ALA A 29 -14.64 -8.85 62.28
CA ALA A 29 -14.36 -7.41 62.23
C ALA A 29 -13.01 -7.13 61.55
N GLN A 30 -13.04 -6.99 60.22
CA GLN A 30 -11.88 -6.59 59.42
C GLN A 30 -11.27 -5.30 59.96
N SER A 31 -9.96 -5.29 60.14
CA SER A 31 -9.27 -4.11 60.65
C SER A 31 -9.31 -2.97 59.63
N LEU A 32 -9.22 -1.73 60.15
CA LEU A 32 -8.95 -0.54 59.33
C LEU A 32 -7.65 -0.64 58.50
N LYS A 33 -6.79 -1.61 58.80
CA LYS A 33 -5.55 -1.90 58.06
C LYS A 33 -5.86 -2.74 56.81
N GLU A 34 -6.69 -3.76 56.93
CA GLU A 34 -7.14 -4.61 55.81
C GLU A 34 -8.08 -3.85 54.86
N LEU A 35 -9.04 -3.09 55.40
CA LEU A 35 -9.92 -2.21 54.61
C LEU A 35 -9.14 -1.12 53.86
N ARG A 36 -8.00 -0.65 54.41
CA ARG A 36 -7.07 0.24 53.69
C ARG A 36 -6.28 -0.52 52.61
N ALA A 37 -5.78 -1.72 52.91
CA ALA A 37 -5.04 -2.54 51.94
C ALA A 37 -5.91 -2.89 50.72
N GLN A 38 -7.16 -3.32 50.94
CA GLN A 38 -8.11 -3.61 49.86
C GLN A 38 -8.48 -2.35 49.06
N ARG A 39 -8.66 -1.19 49.71
CA ARG A 39 -8.87 0.10 48.99
C ARG A 39 -7.64 0.61 48.23
N LEU A 40 -6.43 0.19 48.60
CA LEU A 40 -5.21 0.45 47.84
C LEU A 40 -5.11 -0.48 46.63
N ALA A 41 -5.36 -1.78 46.82
CA ALA A 41 -5.37 -2.78 45.73
C ALA A 41 -6.50 -2.56 44.71
N ALA A 42 -7.58 -1.87 45.08
CA ALA A 42 -8.71 -1.57 44.21
C ALA A 42 -8.55 -0.30 43.35
N LYS A 43 -7.40 0.40 43.39
CA LYS A 43 -7.09 1.47 42.43
C LYS A 43 -6.26 0.90 41.27
N PRO A 44 -6.61 1.17 40.00
CA PRO A 44 -5.72 0.85 38.89
C PRO A 44 -4.42 1.64 39.02
N SER A 45 -3.31 1.06 38.57
CA SER A 45 -2.02 1.74 38.62
C SER A 45 -1.98 2.95 37.70
N LYS A 46 -1.27 3.99 38.15
CA LYS A 46 -0.97 5.20 37.37
C LYS A 46 0.36 5.09 36.61
N LEU A 47 0.95 3.89 36.55
CA LEU A 47 2.21 3.61 35.86
C LEU A 47 1.97 2.74 34.61
N ALA A 48 2.87 2.83 33.63
CA ALA A 48 2.90 1.91 32.50
C ALA A 48 3.50 0.54 32.91
N PRO A 49 3.02 -0.60 32.38
CA PRO A 49 3.43 -1.93 32.87
C PRO A 49 4.94 -2.23 32.72
N ASP A 50 5.57 -1.69 31.68
CA ASP A 50 7.03 -1.74 31.47
C ASP A 50 7.80 -0.93 32.52
N LEU A 51 7.23 0.21 32.94
CA LEU A 51 7.75 1.05 34.01
C LEU A 51 7.49 0.45 35.41
N GLU A 52 6.40 -0.29 35.59
CA GLU A 52 6.14 -1.05 36.83
C GLU A 52 7.14 -2.19 37.02
N MET A 53 7.39 -2.97 35.96
CA MET A 53 8.36 -4.06 35.95
C MET A 53 9.76 -3.55 36.30
N LEU A 54 10.23 -2.52 35.59
CA LEU A 54 11.55 -1.93 35.79
C LEU A 54 11.73 -1.32 37.20
N LEU A 55 10.67 -0.74 37.77
CA LEU A 55 10.66 -0.27 39.16
C LEU A 55 10.49 -1.41 40.20
N ALA A 56 10.08 -2.61 39.80
CA ALA A 56 10.05 -3.79 40.66
C ALA A 56 11.43 -4.48 40.69
N ASP A 57 12.13 -4.51 39.56
CA ASP A 57 13.52 -4.98 39.47
C ASP A 57 14.46 -4.10 40.34
N ASP A 58 14.33 -2.76 40.25
CA ASP A 58 15.03 -1.79 41.14
C ASP A 58 14.74 -2.04 42.64
N ASP A 59 13.51 -2.42 42.97
CA ASP A 59 13.07 -2.75 44.33
C ASP A 59 13.69 -4.08 44.82
N GLU A 60 13.83 -5.07 43.94
CA GLU A 60 14.38 -6.37 44.26
C GLU A 60 15.91 -6.33 44.37
N GLU A 61 16.61 -5.66 43.45
CA GLU A 61 18.05 -5.43 43.56
C GLU A 61 18.39 -4.72 44.88
N GLN A 62 17.62 -3.69 45.27
CA GLN A 62 17.80 -3.02 46.57
C GLN A 62 17.51 -3.94 47.76
N ARG A 63 16.54 -4.86 47.68
CA ARG A 63 16.28 -5.85 48.75
C ARG A 63 17.43 -6.83 48.88
N GLN A 64 17.93 -7.38 47.77
CA GLN A 64 19.09 -8.28 47.75
C GLN A 64 20.34 -7.56 48.27
N ALA A 65 20.58 -6.32 47.84
CA ALA A 65 21.70 -5.49 48.30
C ALA A 65 21.61 -5.10 49.79
N LEU A 66 20.43 -5.15 50.41
CA LEU A 66 20.21 -4.90 51.85
C LEU A 66 20.15 -6.18 52.69
N GLN A 67 20.02 -7.36 52.07
CA GLN A 67 19.85 -8.62 52.77
C GLN A 67 21.09 -8.93 53.65
N GLY A 68 20.85 -9.28 54.91
CA GLY A 68 21.92 -9.54 55.90
C GLY A 68 22.65 -8.31 56.47
N LYS A 69 22.30 -7.07 56.07
CA LYS A 69 22.94 -5.84 56.57
C LYS A 69 22.09 -5.14 57.63
N THR A 70 22.71 -4.68 58.72
CA THR A 70 22.04 -3.84 59.72
C THR A 70 21.77 -2.43 59.19
N LEU A 71 20.78 -1.74 59.79
CA LEU A 71 20.39 -0.38 59.39
C LEU A 71 21.58 0.63 59.45
N ALA A 72 22.53 0.41 60.34
CA ALA A 72 23.77 1.20 60.45
C ALA A 72 24.71 0.94 59.27
N GLN A 73 24.97 -0.32 58.94
CA GLN A 73 25.82 -0.72 57.81
C GLN A 73 25.25 -0.25 56.47
N ALA A 74 23.92 -0.29 56.29
CA ALA A 74 23.25 0.25 55.11
C ALA A 74 23.47 1.77 54.95
N ARG A 75 23.33 2.54 56.04
CA ARG A 75 23.61 3.99 56.05
C ARG A 75 25.08 4.31 55.79
N GLN A 76 26.00 3.53 56.35
CA GLN A 76 27.45 3.70 56.14
C GLN A 76 27.85 3.37 54.70
N THR A 77 27.24 2.35 54.08
CA THR A 77 27.45 2.01 52.66
C THR A 77 27.03 3.17 51.75
N ARG A 78 25.81 3.71 51.92
CA ARG A 78 25.34 4.88 51.15
C ARG A 78 26.22 6.12 51.35
N ARG A 79 26.69 6.38 52.58
CA ARG A 79 27.62 7.49 52.87
C ARG A 79 28.96 7.33 52.14
N ASN A 80 29.51 6.12 52.07
CA ASN A 80 30.75 5.85 51.36
C ASN A 80 30.59 6.00 49.83
N GLN A 81 29.48 5.51 49.26
CA GLN A 81 29.17 5.69 47.83
C GLN A 81 29.00 7.17 47.45
N ALA A 82 28.35 7.98 48.29
CA ALA A 82 28.26 9.43 48.08
C ALA A 82 29.64 10.12 48.12
N ILE A 83 30.52 9.72 49.03
CA ILE A 83 31.91 10.22 49.12
C ILE A 83 32.75 9.80 47.90
N GLN A 84 32.48 8.63 47.30
CA GLN A 84 33.14 8.22 46.05
C GLN A 84 32.64 9.02 44.84
N ARG A 85 31.33 9.28 44.71
CA ARG A 85 30.78 10.14 43.64
C ARG A 85 31.38 11.55 43.69
N ALA A 86 31.39 12.18 44.87
CA ALA A 86 31.97 13.50 45.09
C ALA A 86 33.50 13.59 44.87
N ARG A 87 34.19 12.46 44.66
CA ARG A 87 35.60 12.41 44.21
C ARG A 87 35.71 12.18 42.70
N ALA A 88 34.81 11.39 42.11
CA ALA A 88 34.76 11.15 40.66
C ALA A 88 34.31 12.39 39.85
N GLU A 89 33.59 13.31 40.48
CA GLU A 89 33.23 14.62 39.90
C GLU A 89 34.34 15.68 40.03
N GLY A 90 35.44 15.36 40.73
CA GLY A 90 36.48 16.33 41.10
C GLY A 90 37.70 16.41 40.17
N ASP A 91 38.08 15.30 39.53
CA ASP A 91 39.29 15.19 38.69
C ASP A 91 39.07 14.28 37.48
N GLU A 92 39.82 14.57 36.41
CA GLU A 92 39.84 13.93 35.08
C GLU A 92 38.59 14.07 34.17
N LYS A 93 38.84 14.21 32.86
CA LYS A 93 37.83 14.13 31.78
C LYS A 93 38.09 12.88 30.92
N PRO A 94 37.27 11.83 31.01
CA PRO A 94 37.29 10.74 30.05
C PRO A 94 36.70 11.13 28.67
N GLN A 95 36.97 10.31 27.67
CA GLN A 95 36.73 10.57 26.25
C GLN A 95 35.25 10.44 25.83
N ARG A 96 34.92 10.95 24.63
CA ARG A 96 33.67 10.61 23.92
C ARG A 96 33.69 9.14 23.51
N THR A 97 32.59 8.42 23.74
CA THR A 97 32.34 7.08 23.16
C THR A 97 31.04 7.11 22.36
N ARG A 98 31.07 6.61 21.12
CA ARG A 98 29.86 6.21 20.33
C ARG A 98 29.47 4.76 20.70
N ILE A 99 28.50 4.17 19.99
CA ILE A 99 27.97 2.79 20.11
C ILE A 99 26.83 2.71 21.16
N SER A 100 25.66 2.09 20.93
CA SER A 100 25.09 1.46 19.71
C SER A 100 23.58 1.74 19.57
N GLY A 101 22.97 1.24 18.50
CA GLY A 101 21.51 1.09 18.39
C GLY A 101 20.97 -0.19 19.03
N SER A 102 19.63 -0.24 19.13
CA SER A 102 18.79 -1.40 19.47
C SER A 102 19.14 -2.22 20.72
N LEU A 103 18.54 -1.84 21.85
CA LEU A 103 17.93 -2.73 22.85
C LEU A 103 16.99 -1.88 23.74
N LEU A 104 16.04 -2.50 24.44
CA LEU A 104 15.49 -1.86 25.65
C LEU A 104 16.64 -1.72 26.67
N PRO A 105 16.74 -0.62 27.44
CA PRO A 105 17.94 -0.31 28.21
C PRO A 105 18.37 -1.49 29.09
N SER A 106 19.64 -1.88 28.99
CA SER A 106 20.22 -2.93 29.83
C SER A 106 20.14 -2.53 31.30
N SER A 107 20.18 -3.52 32.18
CA SER A 107 20.15 -3.39 33.65
C SER A 107 21.46 -2.81 34.22
N GLU A 108 22.09 -1.88 33.52
CA GLU A 108 23.34 -1.20 33.87
C GLU A 108 23.15 0.31 34.08
N VAL A 109 22.01 0.86 33.64
CA VAL A 109 21.65 2.26 33.93
C VAL A 109 21.38 2.40 35.43
N MET A 110 21.93 3.44 36.06
CA MET A 110 21.81 3.64 37.52
C MET A 110 20.41 4.16 37.91
N PRO A 111 19.85 3.81 39.09
CA PRO A 111 18.52 4.30 39.53
C PRO A 111 18.43 5.82 39.76
N GLU A 112 19.59 6.46 39.92
CA GLU A 112 19.75 7.89 40.22
C GLU A 112 19.96 8.76 38.95
N GLU A 113 20.00 8.15 37.77
CA GLU A 113 20.19 8.87 36.50
C GLU A 113 18.87 9.46 35.98
N ASN A 114 18.92 10.70 35.47
CA ASN A 114 17.74 11.40 34.96
C ASN A 114 17.29 10.83 33.61
N GLN A 115 16.14 10.16 33.60
CA GLN A 115 15.50 9.60 32.42
C GLN A 115 14.28 10.44 32.00
N SER A 116 13.87 10.35 30.73
CA SER A 116 12.74 11.11 30.19
C SER A 116 11.43 10.33 30.34
N PHE A 117 10.36 11.01 30.79
CA PHE A 117 9.04 10.43 31.03
C PHE A 117 7.92 11.35 30.55
N ILE A 118 6.80 10.76 30.14
CA ILE A 118 5.57 11.47 29.78
C ILE A 118 4.57 11.29 30.93
N VAL A 119 4.18 12.41 31.53
CA VAL A 119 3.18 12.52 32.60
C VAL A 119 1.89 13.10 32.03
N GLN A 120 0.79 12.37 32.20
CA GLN A 120 -0.56 12.81 31.85
C GLN A 120 -1.21 13.45 33.10
N LEU A 121 -1.94 14.56 32.94
CA LEU A 121 -2.53 15.31 34.05
C LEU A 121 -4.06 15.21 34.10
N ASP A 122 -4.60 14.84 35.26
CA ASP A 122 -6.04 14.86 35.58
C ASP A 122 -6.59 16.29 35.73
N SER A 123 -5.72 17.29 35.89
CA SER A 123 -6.12 18.68 36.20
C SER A 123 -5.06 19.72 35.82
N THR A 124 -5.51 20.95 35.52
CA THR A 124 -4.67 22.08 35.10
C THR A 124 -3.92 22.75 36.26
N MET A 125 -3.01 22.01 36.91
CA MET A 125 -2.07 22.59 37.87
C MET A 125 -1.10 23.56 37.16
N PRO A 126 -0.86 24.79 37.68
CA PRO A 126 0.05 25.74 37.03
C PRO A 126 1.49 25.21 36.90
N LYS A 127 2.11 25.46 35.73
CA LYS A 127 3.45 24.96 35.37
C LYS A 127 4.52 25.22 36.45
N ALA A 128 4.52 26.40 37.06
CA ALA A 128 5.46 26.76 38.13
C ALA A 128 5.39 25.84 39.36
N VAL A 129 4.20 25.33 39.72
CA VAL A 129 4.04 24.37 40.83
C VAL A 129 4.64 23.02 40.48
N TRP A 130 4.52 22.59 39.21
CA TRP A 130 5.18 21.39 38.71
C TRP A 130 6.71 21.54 38.65
N GLU A 131 7.21 22.73 38.28
CA GLU A 131 8.65 23.02 38.27
C GLU A 131 9.24 22.97 39.70
N GLU A 132 8.59 23.59 40.68
CA GLU A 132 9.01 23.53 42.11
C GLU A 132 8.93 22.10 42.68
N LYS A 133 7.93 21.30 42.28
CA LYS A 133 7.82 19.89 42.69
C LYS A 133 8.92 19.03 42.08
N LEU A 134 9.11 19.09 40.76
CA LEU A 134 10.12 18.29 40.06
C LEU A 134 11.53 18.65 40.51
N THR A 135 11.84 19.93 40.73
CA THR A 135 13.15 20.39 41.24
C THR A 135 13.47 19.76 42.60
N ARG A 136 12.48 19.64 43.51
CA ARG A 136 12.65 18.95 44.81
C ARG A 136 12.83 17.43 44.70
N LEU A 137 12.49 16.85 43.56
CA LEU A 137 12.66 15.43 43.24
C LEU A 137 13.86 15.16 42.31
N GLY A 138 14.73 16.15 42.09
CA GLY A 138 15.92 16.03 41.22
C GLY A 138 15.64 16.13 39.72
N GLY A 139 14.38 16.38 39.33
CA GLY A 139 13.93 16.44 37.95
C GLY A 139 13.58 17.85 37.46
N ARG A 140 13.23 17.95 36.17
CA ARG A 140 12.83 19.18 35.47
C ARG A 140 11.75 18.91 34.42
N ILE A 141 10.98 19.94 34.05
CA ILE A 141 10.13 19.87 32.85
C ILE A 141 11.01 20.05 31.61
N ARG A 142 10.94 19.10 30.68
CA ARG A 142 11.60 19.14 29.37
C ARG A 142 10.70 19.79 28.32
N GLN A 143 9.43 19.41 28.27
CA GLN A 143 8.40 19.98 27.39
C GLN A 143 7.02 19.98 28.08
N SER A 144 6.10 20.81 27.60
CA SER A 144 4.75 20.96 28.17
C SER A 144 3.73 21.15 27.04
N HIS A 145 2.69 20.32 27.02
CA HIS A 145 1.64 20.33 26.01
C HIS A 145 0.29 20.57 26.70
N THR A 146 0.06 21.82 27.11
CA THR A 146 -1.03 22.22 28.01
C THR A 146 -2.42 21.85 27.47
N GLU A 147 -2.63 21.94 26.15
CA GLU A 147 -3.89 21.57 25.49
C GLU A 147 -4.19 20.07 25.51
N MET A 148 -3.15 19.23 25.61
CA MET A 148 -3.27 17.76 25.68
C MET A 148 -3.15 17.24 27.12
N GLY A 149 -2.94 18.11 28.11
CA GLY A 149 -2.72 17.71 29.50
C GLY A 149 -1.42 16.93 29.74
N LEU A 150 -0.40 17.08 28.88
CA LEU A 150 0.85 16.31 28.97
C LEU A 150 2.04 17.18 29.43
N LEU A 151 2.91 16.60 30.26
CA LEU A 151 4.25 17.10 30.55
C LEU A 151 5.29 16.04 30.19
N THR A 152 6.29 16.41 29.40
CA THR A 152 7.50 15.61 29.23
C THR A 152 8.51 16.09 30.27
N ILE A 153 8.94 15.21 31.16
CA ILE A 153 9.84 15.52 32.28
C ILE A 153 11.14 14.72 32.15
N GLU A 154 12.21 15.22 32.74
CA GLU A 154 13.41 14.43 33.04
C GLU A 154 13.52 14.30 34.56
N ALA A 155 13.66 13.09 35.09
CA ALA A 155 13.71 12.84 36.53
C ALA A 155 14.43 11.51 36.88
N PRO A 156 14.91 11.31 38.12
CA PRO A 156 15.45 10.03 38.57
C PRO A 156 14.33 9.00 38.65
N ARG A 157 14.62 7.72 38.36
CA ARG A 157 13.62 6.64 38.49
C ARG A 157 13.03 6.54 39.89
N THR A 158 13.84 6.81 40.91
CA THR A 158 13.43 6.85 42.32
C THR A 158 12.33 7.88 42.64
N ALA A 159 12.15 8.92 41.81
CA ALA A 159 11.09 9.92 41.94
C ALA A 159 9.74 9.47 41.36
N ILE A 160 9.73 8.51 40.43
CA ILE A 160 8.58 8.24 39.56
C ILE A 160 7.35 7.73 40.32
N ARG A 161 7.53 6.88 41.34
CA ARG A 161 6.43 6.45 42.21
C ARG A 161 5.83 7.59 43.05
N GLN A 162 6.60 8.64 43.34
CA GLN A 162 6.10 9.83 44.04
C GLN A 162 5.32 10.74 43.09
N ILE A 163 5.81 10.91 41.86
CA ILE A 163 5.13 11.66 40.79
C ILE A 163 3.79 10.99 40.41
N ALA A 164 3.76 9.67 40.24
CA ALA A 164 2.53 8.93 39.95
C ALA A 164 1.53 8.89 41.12
N ALA A 165 1.98 9.13 42.36
CA ALA A 165 1.10 9.21 43.53
C ALA A 165 0.38 10.58 43.67
N GLU A 166 0.76 11.58 42.86
CA GLU A 166 0.14 12.91 42.89
C GLU A 166 -1.35 12.87 42.50
N GLY A 167 -2.15 13.66 43.21
CA GLY A 167 -3.59 13.77 42.96
C GLY A 167 -3.97 14.43 41.63
N SER A 168 -2.99 14.99 40.92
CA SER A 168 -3.16 15.70 39.64
C SER A 168 -2.59 14.96 38.43
N VAL A 169 -1.96 13.81 38.62
CA VAL A 169 -1.37 12.99 37.54
C VAL A 169 -2.32 11.86 37.18
N ALA A 170 -2.84 11.80 35.95
CA ALA A 170 -3.65 10.67 35.49
C ALA A 170 -2.80 9.39 35.35
N TYR A 171 -1.63 9.52 34.71
CA TYR A 171 -0.80 8.41 34.29
C TYR A 171 0.66 8.84 34.04
N VAL A 172 1.62 7.92 34.17
CA VAL A 172 3.04 8.13 33.84
C VAL A 172 3.56 6.97 33.00
N SER A 173 4.23 7.30 31.91
CA SER A 173 4.90 6.33 31.02
C SER A 173 6.32 6.79 30.66
N PRO A 174 7.24 5.90 30.30
CA PRO A 174 8.54 6.28 29.75
C PRO A 174 8.36 7.11 28.46
N ASP A 175 9.27 8.05 28.22
CA ASP A 175 9.41 8.72 26.92
C ASP A 175 10.13 7.76 25.97
N ARG A 176 9.35 6.82 25.40
CA ARG A 176 9.89 5.69 24.63
C ARG A 176 10.50 6.20 23.31
N PRO A 177 11.71 5.75 22.94
CA PRO A 177 12.35 6.19 21.70
C PRO A 177 11.54 5.70 20.48
N VAL A 178 10.99 6.66 19.72
CA VAL A 178 10.33 6.38 18.44
C VAL A 178 11.41 6.23 17.37
N ILE A 179 11.75 4.98 17.04
CA ILE A 179 12.66 4.66 15.93
C ILE A 179 11.89 4.69 14.59
N ALA A 180 12.51 5.24 13.54
CA ALA A 180 11.92 5.36 12.22
C ALA A 180 12.07 4.05 11.42
N GLN A 181 11.06 3.17 11.52
CA GLN A 181 10.94 1.99 10.65
C GLN A 181 10.22 2.36 9.33
N GLY A 182 10.59 1.67 8.25
CA GLY A 182 10.18 2.05 6.90
C GLY A 182 11.02 1.36 5.82
N HIS A 183 11.18 0.04 5.92
CA HIS A 183 12.06 -0.71 5.01
C HIS A 183 11.31 -1.03 3.71
N VAL A 184 11.56 -0.23 2.66
CA VAL A 184 10.86 -0.37 1.36
C VAL A 184 11.05 -1.74 0.74
N GLU A 185 12.17 -2.40 1.00
CA GLU A 185 12.46 -3.76 0.54
C GLU A 185 11.82 -4.88 1.37
N ILE A 186 11.52 -4.65 2.66
CA ILE A 186 10.81 -5.61 3.49
C ILE A 186 9.32 -5.52 3.18
N THR A 187 8.72 -4.33 3.30
CA THR A 187 7.30 -4.05 2.97
C THR A 187 6.88 -4.54 1.58
N THR A 188 7.74 -4.43 0.56
CA THR A 188 7.43 -4.90 -0.80
C THR A 188 7.73 -6.38 -1.06
N GLY A 189 8.46 -7.04 -0.15
CA GLY A 189 8.94 -8.42 -0.30
C GLY A 189 10.19 -8.56 -1.18
N ALA A 190 10.87 -7.46 -1.53
CA ALA A 190 12.11 -7.49 -2.30
C ALA A 190 13.21 -8.26 -1.55
N MET A 191 13.46 -7.94 -0.28
CA MET A 191 14.48 -8.62 0.55
C MET A 191 14.24 -10.15 0.59
N GLN A 192 12.98 -10.57 0.74
CA GLN A 192 12.59 -11.97 0.79
C GLN A 192 12.95 -12.74 -0.50
N ILE A 193 12.69 -12.17 -1.68
CA ILE A 193 12.99 -12.87 -2.92
C ILE A 193 14.49 -12.90 -3.25
N ARG A 194 15.30 -11.96 -2.70
CA ARG A 194 16.76 -12.02 -2.83
C ARG A 194 17.34 -13.27 -2.16
N SER A 195 16.90 -13.61 -0.95
CA SER A 195 17.40 -14.80 -0.23
C SER A 195 16.89 -16.13 -0.79
N LEU A 196 15.77 -16.12 -1.53
CA LEU A 196 15.18 -17.30 -2.16
C LEU A 196 15.78 -17.65 -3.54
N ILE A 197 16.61 -16.79 -4.15
CA ILE A 197 17.32 -17.12 -5.40
C ILE A 197 18.77 -17.54 -5.10
N THR A 198 18.96 -18.85 -4.98
CA THR A 198 20.30 -19.45 -4.79
C THR A 198 21.18 -19.29 -6.04
N GLY A 199 22.47 -19.05 -5.82
CA GLY A 199 23.51 -19.04 -6.87
C GLY A 199 23.60 -17.78 -7.75
N LYS A 200 22.73 -16.77 -7.58
CA LYS A 200 22.83 -15.47 -8.25
C LYS A 200 22.28 -14.33 -7.39
N THR A 201 23.03 -13.23 -7.27
CA THR A 201 22.56 -12.00 -6.62
C THR A 201 21.41 -11.38 -7.41
N LEU A 202 20.18 -11.44 -6.87
CA LEU A 202 19.01 -10.73 -7.41
C LEU A 202 19.01 -9.29 -6.91
N ASN A 203 19.37 -8.33 -7.76
CA ASN A 203 19.42 -6.90 -7.41
C ASN A 203 19.23 -5.97 -8.61
N GLY A 204 18.84 -6.47 -9.80
CA GLY A 204 18.71 -5.69 -11.03
C GLY A 204 19.99 -5.59 -11.86
N THR A 205 21.08 -6.29 -11.48
CA THR A 205 22.37 -6.26 -12.19
C THR A 205 22.20 -6.41 -13.71
N GLY A 206 22.71 -5.42 -14.44
CA GLY A 206 22.75 -5.39 -15.90
C GLY A 206 21.54 -4.72 -16.58
N ILE A 207 20.48 -4.40 -15.84
CA ILE A 207 19.28 -3.74 -16.36
C ILE A 207 19.44 -2.21 -16.29
N GLY A 208 19.26 -1.52 -17.43
CA GLY A 208 19.21 -0.05 -17.48
C GLY A 208 17.82 0.49 -17.17
N VAL A 209 17.78 1.45 -16.24
CA VAL A 209 16.54 2.10 -15.78
C VAL A 209 16.71 3.61 -15.89
N ALA A 210 15.94 4.22 -16.79
CA ALA A 210 15.92 5.66 -16.95
C ALA A 210 15.02 6.30 -15.89
N VAL A 211 15.55 7.26 -15.14
CA VAL A 211 14.80 8.10 -14.19
C VAL A 211 14.64 9.47 -14.85
N ILE A 212 13.41 9.79 -15.25
CA ILE A 212 13.08 11.04 -15.93
C ILE A 212 12.47 11.99 -14.90
N ASP A 213 13.27 12.93 -14.38
CA ASP A 213 12.95 13.71 -13.17
C ASP A 213 13.71 15.07 -13.12
N SER A 214 14.07 15.56 -11.93
CA SER A 214 14.74 16.83 -11.63
C SER A 214 16.28 16.78 -11.69
N GLY A 215 16.84 15.59 -11.94
CA GLY A 215 18.27 15.30 -11.96
C GLY A 215 18.59 14.13 -11.03
N THR A 216 19.86 13.94 -10.71
CA THR A 216 20.29 13.08 -9.60
C THR A 216 21.62 13.61 -9.08
N ASP A 217 21.74 13.74 -7.77
CA ASP A 217 23.05 13.89 -7.11
C ASP A 217 23.80 12.56 -7.26
N ASP A 218 24.81 12.54 -8.13
CA ASP A 218 25.63 11.36 -8.42
C ASP A 218 26.77 11.15 -7.39
N TRP A 219 26.98 12.09 -6.47
CA TRP A 219 28.02 12.05 -5.43
C TRP A 219 27.53 11.66 -4.04
N HIS A 220 26.21 11.77 -3.79
CA HIS A 220 25.59 11.18 -2.62
C HIS A 220 25.96 9.68 -2.50
N ASN A 221 26.25 9.19 -1.29
CA ASN A 221 26.80 7.84 -1.07
C ASN A 221 25.99 6.74 -1.78
N ARG A 222 24.66 6.87 -1.69
CA ARG A 222 23.65 5.95 -2.24
C ARG A 222 23.45 6.02 -3.76
N THR A 223 24.29 6.76 -4.47
CA THR A 223 24.28 6.89 -5.95
C THR A 223 25.69 6.77 -6.51
N TYR A 224 26.70 7.30 -5.80
CA TYR A 224 28.13 7.26 -6.17
C TYR A 224 28.79 5.89 -5.97
N TYR A 225 28.70 5.30 -4.77
CA TYR A 225 29.42 4.07 -4.42
C TYR A 225 28.70 2.78 -4.86
N ASN A 226 27.51 2.89 -5.42
CA ASN A 226 26.77 1.74 -5.94
C ASN A 226 27.45 1.24 -7.22
N ALA A 227 27.79 -0.05 -7.28
CA ALA A 227 28.04 -0.70 -8.55
C ALA A 227 26.70 -1.19 -9.14
N PRO A 228 26.18 -0.63 -10.26
CA PRO A 228 26.81 0.28 -11.22
C PRO A 228 26.40 1.77 -11.09
N GLY A 229 25.48 2.10 -10.17
CA GLY A 229 25.16 3.49 -9.81
C GLY A 229 24.55 4.32 -10.94
N VAL A 230 24.85 5.63 -10.92
CA VAL A 230 24.43 6.59 -11.95
C VAL A 230 25.33 6.42 -13.18
N ALA A 231 24.91 5.52 -14.08
CA ALA A 231 25.68 5.11 -15.26
C ALA A 231 25.63 6.12 -16.42
N HIS A 232 24.71 7.09 -16.38
CA HIS A 232 24.66 8.21 -17.33
C HIS A 232 23.76 9.34 -16.80
N GLN A 233 24.09 10.59 -17.13
CA GLN A 233 23.26 11.78 -16.86
C GLN A 233 23.15 12.66 -18.11
N GLN A 234 21.98 13.29 -18.31
CA GLN A 234 21.77 14.27 -19.38
C GLN A 234 20.68 15.30 -18.99
N ASP A 235 20.87 16.55 -19.39
CA ASP A 235 19.88 17.63 -19.28
C ASP A 235 19.00 17.76 -20.54
N PHE A 236 17.72 18.05 -20.31
CA PHE A 236 16.71 18.44 -21.29
C PHE A 236 15.98 19.75 -20.89
N THR A 237 16.34 20.38 -19.77
CA THR A 237 15.78 21.67 -19.35
C THR A 237 16.39 22.85 -20.10
N GLY A 238 17.64 22.73 -20.55
CA GLY A 238 18.40 23.84 -21.12
C GLY A 238 19.18 24.64 -20.08
N ALA A 239 19.26 24.17 -18.84
CA ALA A 239 20.13 24.74 -17.80
C ALA A 239 21.61 24.50 -18.11
N GLY A 240 21.93 23.39 -18.80
CA GLY A 240 23.31 23.03 -19.14
C GLY A 240 24.04 22.20 -18.08
N ASP A 241 23.39 21.92 -16.94
CA ASP A 241 23.85 21.00 -15.91
C ASP A 241 22.78 19.93 -15.58
N TYR A 242 23.21 18.83 -14.96
CA TYR A 242 22.35 17.69 -14.60
C TYR A 242 22.08 17.59 -13.08
N HIS A 243 22.47 18.60 -12.29
CA HIS A 243 22.42 18.55 -10.83
C HIS A 243 20.98 18.61 -10.32
N ASP A 244 20.65 17.80 -9.31
CA ASP A 244 19.31 17.79 -8.70
C ASP A 244 19.11 18.93 -7.70
N ASN A 245 19.06 20.16 -8.20
CA ASN A 245 18.86 21.35 -7.36
C ASN A 245 17.50 21.37 -6.63
N PHE A 246 16.54 20.52 -7.03
CA PHE A 246 15.23 20.40 -6.41
C PHE A 246 15.21 19.37 -5.26
N GLY A 247 15.91 18.24 -5.44
CA GLY A 247 16.11 17.15 -4.47
C GLY A 247 15.26 15.90 -4.73
N HIS A 248 14.27 15.97 -5.62
CA HIS A 248 13.27 14.91 -5.81
C HIS A 248 13.82 13.73 -6.61
N GLY A 249 14.59 13.98 -7.67
CA GLY A 249 15.11 12.94 -8.56
C GLY A 249 16.14 12.03 -7.89
N THR A 250 16.91 12.58 -6.95
CA THR A 250 17.86 11.86 -6.08
C THR A 250 17.13 10.93 -5.12
N HIS A 251 16.05 11.41 -4.50
CA HIS A 251 15.19 10.57 -3.66
C HIS A 251 14.60 9.40 -4.45
N VAL A 252 13.99 9.69 -5.62
CA VAL A 252 13.44 8.72 -6.56
C VAL A 252 14.48 7.68 -7.00
N ALA A 253 15.69 8.12 -7.36
CA ALA A 253 16.79 7.22 -7.76
C ALA A 253 17.22 6.31 -6.60
N SER A 254 17.30 6.83 -5.38
CA SER A 254 17.68 6.04 -4.19
C SER A 254 16.65 4.97 -3.82
N LEU A 255 15.36 5.27 -3.93
CA LEU A 255 14.29 4.27 -3.72
C LEU A 255 14.33 3.15 -4.76
N LEU A 256 14.77 3.46 -5.98
CA LEU A 256 14.86 2.51 -7.09
C LEU A 256 16.09 1.60 -6.95
N GLY A 257 17.28 2.19 -6.81
CA GLY A 257 18.56 1.50 -6.90
C GLY A 257 19.63 1.99 -5.93
N GLY A 258 19.23 2.64 -4.83
CA GLY A 258 20.13 3.02 -3.74
C GLY A 258 20.67 1.81 -3.00
N ASN A 259 21.95 1.87 -2.63
CA ASN A 259 22.65 0.91 -1.78
C ASN A 259 23.42 1.69 -0.72
N ASP A 260 23.82 1.08 0.40
CA ASP A 260 24.65 1.74 1.39
C ASP A 260 25.71 0.79 1.96
N ALA A 261 26.97 1.06 1.64
CA ALA A 261 28.10 0.29 2.11
C ALA A 261 28.70 0.81 3.43
N ARG A 262 28.23 1.96 3.94
CA ARG A 262 28.70 2.55 5.21
C ARG A 262 27.69 2.36 6.34
N TRP A 263 26.40 2.53 6.05
CA TRP A 263 25.30 2.30 7.00
C TRP A 263 24.66 0.94 6.76
N ALA A 264 24.67 0.07 7.77
CA ALA A 264 24.21 -1.32 7.64
C ALA A 264 22.73 -1.42 7.21
N ALA A 265 22.51 -1.75 5.93
CA ALA A 265 21.26 -2.18 5.28
C ALA A 265 20.00 -1.26 5.40
N ASN A 266 20.05 -0.18 6.15
CA ASN A 266 18.87 0.67 6.38
C ASN A 266 18.47 1.41 5.09
N TYR A 267 17.18 1.33 4.73
CA TYR A 267 16.56 2.04 3.60
C TYR A 267 17.16 1.70 2.21
N GLU A 268 17.64 0.46 2.02
CA GLU A 268 18.08 -0.04 0.70
C GLU A 268 16.99 0.05 -0.37
N GLY A 269 17.37 0.44 -1.60
CA GLY A 269 16.51 0.48 -2.77
C GLY A 269 16.21 -0.92 -3.33
N ILE A 270 15.14 -1.02 -4.13
CA ILE A 270 14.62 -2.33 -4.59
C ILE A 270 15.62 -3.07 -5.50
N ALA A 271 16.33 -2.35 -6.37
CA ALA A 271 17.22 -2.87 -7.41
C ALA A 271 18.59 -2.16 -7.46
N GLN A 272 19.38 -2.33 -6.40
CA GLN A 272 20.74 -1.75 -6.19
C GLN A 272 21.73 -1.92 -7.35
N GLY A 273 21.60 -2.99 -8.14
CA GLY A 273 22.47 -3.31 -9.28
C GLY A 273 21.96 -2.77 -10.62
N ALA A 274 20.82 -2.07 -10.64
CA ALA A 274 20.31 -1.42 -11.84
C ALA A 274 21.23 -0.26 -12.26
N LYS A 275 21.41 -0.06 -13.57
CA LYS A 275 22.09 1.10 -14.14
C LYS A 275 21.12 2.27 -14.16
N ILE A 276 21.27 3.21 -13.22
CA ILE A 276 20.47 4.43 -13.18
C ILE A 276 20.92 5.35 -14.32
N ILE A 277 19.96 5.82 -15.12
CA ILE A 277 20.19 6.73 -16.24
C ILE A 277 19.34 7.97 -15.97
N SER A 278 19.96 9.01 -15.42
CA SER A 278 19.26 10.21 -14.95
C SER A 278 19.04 11.20 -16.09
N LEU A 279 17.79 11.49 -16.41
CA LEU A 279 17.42 12.42 -17.48
C LEU A 279 16.64 13.58 -16.87
N ARG A 280 17.31 14.73 -16.75
CA ARG A 280 16.75 15.93 -16.12
C ARG A 280 15.77 16.63 -17.07
N VAL A 281 14.54 16.77 -16.64
CA VAL A 281 13.43 17.43 -17.36
C VAL A 281 12.70 18.48 -16.51
N LEU A 282 12.97 18.52 -15.19
CA LEU A 282 12.48 19.53 -14.25
C LEU A 282 13.62 20.48 -13.80
N ASP A 283 13.28 21.75 -13.61
CA ASP A 283 14.15 22.78 -13.05
C ASP A 283 14.38 22.61 -11.54
N GLY A 284 15.19 23.49 -10.93
CA GLY A 284 15.41 23.52 -9.48
C GLY A 284 14.16 23.81 -8.63
N ASN A 285 13.03 24.19 -9.24
CA ASN A 285 11.74 24.39 -8.58
C ASN A 285 10.77 23.20 -8.79
N GLY A 286 11.22 22.11 -9.42
CA GLY A 286 10.37 20.97 -9.77
C GLY A 286 9.44 21.21 -10.96
N ARG A 287 9.66 22.25 -11.76
CA ARG A 287 8.85 22.61 -12.93
C ARG A 287 9.50 22.14 -14.22
N GLY A 288 8.71 21.55 -15.11
CA GLY A 288 9.16 21.15 -16.44
C GLY A 288 8.05 21.22 -17.48
N THR A 289 8.37 20.88 -18.71
CA THR A 289 7.44 20.94 -19.85
C THR A 289 7.21 19.54 -20.42
N ALA A 290 6.04 19.33 -21.03
CA ALA A 290 5.74 18.08 -21.73
C ALA A 290 6.76 17.77 -22.83
N SER A 291 7.28 18.79 -23.53
CA SER A 291 8.31 18.63 -24.56
C SER A 291 9.62 18.04 -24.02
N ASN A 292 10.06 18.46 -22.83
CA ASN A 292 11.30 17.95 -22.22
C ASN A 292 11.14 16.48 -21.84
N VAL A 293 9.98 16.12 -21.26
CA VAL A 293 9.64 14.71 -20.94
C VAL A 293 9.57 13.85 -22.21
N ILE A 294 8.94 14.35 -23.28
CA ILE A 294 8.85 13.65 -24.58
C ILE A 294 10.24 13.45 -25.18
N ALA A 295 11.11 14.47 -25.14
CA ALA A 295 12.49 14.37 -25.63
C ALA A 295 13.32 13.35 -24.85
N ALA A 296 13.18 13.29 -23.51
CA ALA A 296 13.84 12.28 -22.68
C ALA A 296 13.32 10.86 -22.97
N ILE A 297 12.02 10.68 -23.23
CA ILE A 297 11.45 9.38 -23.64
C ILE A 297 11.93 8.96 -25.04
N ASP A 298 11.99 9.89 -25.99
CA ASP A 298 12.48 9.61 -27.35
C ASP A 298 13.98 9.28 -27.36
N TRP A 299 14.76 9.98 -26.54
CA TRP A 299 16.16 9.68 -26.28
C TRP A 299 16.33 8.28 -25.66
N CYS A 300 15.45 7.88 -24.73
CA CYS A 300 15.45 6.52 -24.17
C CYS A 300 15.21 5.43 -25.23
N VAL A 301 14.28 5.68 -26.15
CA VAL A 301 14.00 4.75 -27.27
C VAL A 301 15.22 4.67 -28.21
N THR A 302 15.82 5.81 -28.54
CA THR A 302 17.00 5.90 -29.42
C THR A 302 18.23 5.23 -28.81
N ASN A 303 18.49 5.46 -27.52
CA ASN A 303 19.67 4.94 -26.83
C ASN A 303 19.44 3.52 -26.24
N LYS A 304 18.25 2.94 -26.41
CA LYS A 304 17.81 1.68 -25.78
C LYS A 304 18.88 0.59 -25.78
N THR A 305 19.40 0.25 -26.96
CA THR A 305 20.41 -0.81 -27.13
C THR A 305 21.75 -0.42 -26.50
N THR A 306 22.21 0.82 -26.72
CA THR A 306 23.53 1.30 -26.27
C THR A 306 23.73 1.26 -24.75
N ARG A 307 22.66 1.51 -23.98
CA ARG A 307 22.68 1.58 -22.51
C ARG A 307 21.86 0.47 -21.84
N ASN A 308 21.35 -0.49 -22.61
CA ASN A 308 20.37 -1.51 -22.20
C ASN A 308 19.20 -0.91 -21.39
N ILE A 309 18.58 0.17 -21.89
CA ILE A 309 17.41 0.77 -21.26
C ILE A 309 16.24 -0.21 -21.41
N ARG A 310 15.76 -0.72 -20.29
CA ARG A 310 14.65 -1.69 -20.22
C ARG A 310 13.46 -1.15 -19.45
N VAL A 311 13.66 -0.15 -18.60
CA VAL A 311 12.62 0.50 -17.80
C VAL A 311 12.76 2.02 -17.91
N ILE A 312 11.64 2.73 -17.97
CA ILE A 312 11.54 4.17 -17.75
C ILE A 312 10.67 4.38 -16.51
N ASN A 313 11.17 5.14 -15.54
CA ASN A 313 10.43 5.63 -14.39
C ASN A 313 10.10 7.13 -14.58
N LEU A 314 8.82 7.44 -14.54
CA LEU A 314 8.26 8.80 -14.58
C LEU A 314 7.59 9.09 -13.24
N SER A 315 8.36 9.62 -12.30
CA SER A 315 7.86 10.08 -10.99
C SER A 315 7.20 11.47 -11.05
N LEU A 316 6.76 11.87 -12.25
CA LEU A 316 6.17 13.14 -12.60
C LEU A 316 4.97 12.94 -13.54
N GLY A 317 4.17 13.99 -13.72
CA GLY A 317 3.03 13.97 -14.62
C GLY A 317 2.34 15.33 -14.73
N THR A 318 1.25 15.38 -15.48
CA THR A 318 0.37 16.54 -15.58
C THR A 318 -1.09 16.12 -15.59
N HIS A 319 -2.03 16.98 -15.16
CA HIS A 319 -3.45 16.65 -15.19
C HIS A 319 -3.90 16.33 -16.63
N ALA A 320 -4.46 15.13 -16.83
CA ALA A 320 -4.94 14.71 -18.14
C ALA A 320 -6.10 15.59 -18.64
N LYS A 321 -5.92 16.23 -19.79
CA LYS A 321 -6.97 16.97 -20.50
C LYS A 321 -7.38 16.20 -21.76
N ASP A 322 -6.40 15.91 -22.61
CA ASP A 322 -6.59 15.15 -23.84
C ASP A 322 -6.71 13.64 -23.58
N SER A 323 -7.33 12.94 -24.52
CA SER A 323 -7.41 11.47 -24.52
C SER A 323 -6.02 10.84 -24.59
N TYR A 324 -5.80 9.66 -24.01
CA TYR A 324 -4.53 8.93 -24.14
C TYR A 324 -4.14 8.61 -25.61
N LYS A 325 -5.10 8.71 -26.54
CA LYS A 325 -4.93 8.52 -27.98
C LYS A 325 -4.34 9.73 -28.70
N THR A 326 -4.37 10.91 -28.07
CA THR A 326 -3.99 12.21 -28.66
C THR A 326 -3.03 12.99 -27.77
N ASP A 327 -3.00 12.73 -26.47
CA ASP A 327 -2.03 13.28 -25.52
C ASP A 327 -0.60 12.91 -25.96
N PRO A 328 0.31 13.89 -26.15
CA PRO A 328 1.62 13.64 -26.75
C PRO A 328 2.59 12.93 -25.80
N MET A 329 2.41 13.04 -24.47
CA MET A 329 3.20 12.30 -23.49
C MET A 329 2.76 10.82 -23.45
N CYS A 330 1.46 10.55 -23.60
CA CYS A 330 0.92 9.20 -23.76
C CYS A 330 1.43 8.55 -25.05
N LEU A 331 1.44 9.29 -26.18
CA LEU A 331 1.97 8.81 -27.45
C LEU A 331 3.49 8.50 -27.37
N ALA A 332 4.27 9.34 -26.68
CA ALA A 332 5.69 9.06 -26.42
C ALA A 332 5.89 7.82 -25.54
N ALA A 333 5.16 7.71 -24.43
CA ALA A 333 5.21 6.55 -23.55
C ALA A 333 4.78 5.26 -24.26
N ARG A 334 3.73 5.32 -25.10
CA ARG A 334 3.28 4.24 -25.98
C ARG A 334 4.36 3.80 -26.95
N ARG A 335 5.10 4.74 -27.56
CA ARG A 335 6.24 4.43 -28.45
C ARG A 335 7.35 3.69 -27.71
N ALA A 336 7.66 4.06 -26.46
CA ALA A 336 8.62 3.34 -25.64
C ALA A 336 8.15 1.93 -25.23
N ALA A 337 6.87 1.78 -24.86
CA ALA A 337 6.26 0.48 -24.60
C ALA A 337 6.28 -0.44 -25.83
N ASN A 338 5.94 0.09 -27.00
CA ASN A 338 6.00 -0.64 -28.27
C ASN A 338 7.44 -0.97 -28.71
N ALA A 339 8.42 -0.14 -28.33
CA ALA A 339 9.85 -0.44 -28.49
C ALA A 339 10.35 -1.51 -27.48
N GLY A 340 9.51 -2.03 -26.58
CA GLY A 340 9.87 -3.06 -25.60
C GLY A 340 10.64 -2.51 -24.40
N ILE A 341 10.39 -1.25 -24.01
CA ILE A 341 10.81 -0.64 -22.75
C ILE A 341 9.60 -0.62 -21.82
N VAL A 342 9.73 -1.04 -20.57
CA VAL A 342 8.64 -0.97 -19.59
C VAL A 342 8.51 0.47 -19.09
N VAL A 343 7.37 1.11 -19.29
CA VAL A 343 7.13 2.48 -18.79
C VAL A 343 6.30 2.40 -17.50
N VAL A 344 6.87 2.92 -16.42
CA VAL A 344 6.23 3.06 -15.11
C VAL A 344 6.01 4.54 -14.83
N ALA A 345 4.81 4.93 -14.43
CA ALA A 345 4.47 6.31 -14.12
C ALA A 345 3.69 6.45 -12.82
N ALA A 346 3.93 7.55 -12.10
CA ALA A 346 3.13 7.99 -10.97
C ALA A 346 1.66 8.23 -11.40
N ALA A 347 0.69 7.86 -10.56
CA ALA A 347 -0.72 8.11 -10.85
C ALA A 347 -1.13 9.59 -10.72
N GLY A 348 -0.35 10.40 -10.00
CA GLY A 348 -0.70 11.77 -9.60
C GLY A 348 -1.06 11.84 -8.10
N ASN A 349 -1.10 13.06 -7.56
CA ASN A 349 -1.35 13.31 -6.14
C ASN A 349 -2.70 14.04 -5.88
N ASP A 350 -3.62 13.96 -6.84
CA ASP A 350 -4.96 14.57 -6.81
C ASP A 350 -6.00 13.60 -6.20
N GLY A 351 -5.66 12.95 -5.08
CA GLY A 351 -6.56 12.04 -4.39
C GLY A 351 -7.64 12.74 -3.55
N LYS A 352 -7.44 14.04 -3.26
CA LYS A 352 -8.29 14.87 -2.41
C LYS A 352 -8.56 16.25 -3.02
N ASP A 353 -9.68 16.86 -2.66
CA ASP A 353 -9.92 18.29 -2.86
C ASP A 353 -9.28 19.16 -1.75
N THR A 354 -9.44 20.48 -1.86
CA THR A 354 -8.95 21.46 -0.86
C THR A 354 -9.64 21.37 0.50
N SER A 355 -10.78 20.68 0.58
CA SER A 355 -11.51 20.39 1.83
C SER A 355 -11.12 19.02 2.42
N GLY A 356 -10.19 18.30 1.79
CA GLY A 356 -9.77 16.96 2.17
C GLY A 356 -10.73 15.83 1.81
N GLN A 357 -11.77 16.08 0.99
CA GLN A 357 -12.71 15.05 0.55
C GLN A 357 -12.09 14.18 -0.55
N LYS A 358 -12.44 12.89 -0.60
CA LYS A 358 -11.93 11.94 -1.62
C LYS A 358 -12.49 12.29 -2.99
N ILE A 359 -11.62 12.54 -3.97
CA ILE A 359 -12.00 12.77 -5.38
C ILE A 359 -11.57 11.62 -6.30
N TYR A 360 -12.27 11.50 -7.43
CA TYR A 360 -12.06 10.47 -8.46
C TYR A 360 -11.89 11.13 -9.82
N GLY A 361 -10.96 10.63 -10.64
CA GLY A 361 -10.65 11.17 -11.96
C GLY A 361 -9.30 11.88 -12.08
N GLY A 362 -8.49 11.89 -11.03
CA GLY A 362 -7.23 12.64 -10.93
C GLY A 362 -6.00 11.97 -11.57
N ILE A 363 -6.17 10.96 -12.42
CA ILE A 363 -5.03 10.23 -13.01
C ILE A 363 -4.27 11.14 -14.00
N HIS A 364 -2.98 11.32 -13.76
CA HIS A 364 -2.10 12.17 -14.57
C HIS A 364 -1.71 11.51 -15.90
N SER A 365 -1.39 12.34 -16.89
CA SER A 365 -0.63 11.94 -18.07
C SER A 365 0.87 11.83 -17.72
N PRO A 366 1.60 10.78 -18.18
CA PRO A 366 1.19 9.76 -19.15
C PRO A 366 0.51 8.52 -18.53
N GLY A 367 0.29 8.51 -17.21
CA GLY A 367 -0.36 7.43 -16.46
C GLY A 367 -1.81 7.12 -16.86
N ILE A 368 -2.46 7.94 -17.71
CA ILE A 368 -3.74 7.58 -18.34
C ILE A 368 -3.60 6.49 -19.42
N ASP A 369 -2.40 6.24 -19.95
CA ASP A 369 -2.22 5.33 -21.09
C ASP A 369 -2.31 3.83 -20.69
N PRO A 370 -3.08 3.00 -21.43
CA PRO A 370 -3.17 1.56 -21.22
C PRO A 370 -1.85 0.76 -21.18
N SER A 371 -0.80 1.15 -21.91
CA SER A 371 0.49 0.44 -21.94
C SER A 371 1.43 0.81 -20.80
N VAL A 372 1.25 2.00 -20.22
CA VAL A 372 1.98 2.44 -19.03
C VAL A 372 1.52 1.64 -17.81
N ILE A 373 2.45 1.31 -16.92
CA ILE A 373 2.18 0.79 -15.58
C ILE A 373 2.01 2.00 -14.66
N THR A 374 0.77 2.32 -14.31
CA THR A 374 0.41 3.49 -13.50
C THR A 374 0.31 3.09 -12.03
N VAL A 375 1.07 3.77 -11.19
CA VAL A 375 1.30 3.39 -9.79
C VAL A 375 0.68 4.41 -8.84
N GLY A 376 -0.33 3.98 -8.08
CA GLY A 376 -0.82 4.73 -6.93
C GLY A 376 0.02 4.48 -5.67
N ALA A 377 -0.21 5.26 -4.62
CA ALA A 377 0.53 5.17 -3.36
C ALA A 377 -0.31 4.46 -2.29
N SER A 378 0.27 3.45 -1.64
CA SER A 378 -0.18 2.97 -0.33
C SER A 378 0.58 3.69 0.79
N ASN A 379 -0.05 3.70 1.95
CA ASN A 379 0.50 4.16 3.22
C ASN A 379 0.63 2.95 4.15
N THR A 380 1.87 2.59 4.48
CA THR A 380 2.22 1.49 5.39
C THR A 380 2.32 1.96 6.85
N TYR A 381 2.01 3.22 7.16
CA TYR A 381 2.14 3.82 8.50
C TYR A 381 3.54 3.74 9.15
N GLY A 382 4.57 3.27 8.44
CA GLY A 382 5.91 2.99 8.97
C GLY A 382 6.09 1.55 9.50
N THR A 383 5.09 0.67 9.34
CA THR A 383 5.21 -0.75 9.65
C THR A 383 5.78 -1.53 8.47
N ASP A 384 6.46 -2.65 8.76
CA ASP A 384 6.86 -3.63 7.74
C ASP A 384 5.74 -4.64 7.44
N ALA A 385 4.83 -4.85 8.39
CA ALA A 385 3.64 -5.69 8.25
C ALA A 385 2.65 -5.09 7.24
N ARG A 386 1.80 -5.95 6.66
CA ARG A 386 0.91 -5.56 5.54
C ARG A 386 -0.58 -5.72 5.83
N GLY A 387 -0.93 -5.79 7.12
CA GLY A 387 -2.32 -5.98 7.58
C GLY A 387 -3.08 -4.66 7.76
N ASP A 388 -2.35 -3.59 8.04
CA ASP A 388 -2.77 -2.22 8.29
C ASP A 388 -2.58 -1.28 7.08
N ASP A 389 -1.98 -1.80 5.99
CA ASP A 389 -1.77 -1.09 4.73
C ASP A 389 -3.06 -0.46 4.15
N THR A 390 -2.99 0.83 3.81
CA THR A 390 -4.11 1.60 3.25
C THR A 390 -3.72 2.35 1.98
N ILE A 391 -4.69 2.80 1.18
CA ILE A 391 -4.40 3.75 0.08
C ILE A 391 -4.08 5.13 0.67
N ALA A 392 -2.91 5.68 0.32
CA ALA A 392 -2.49 6.99 0.76
C ALA A 392 -3.49 8.05 0.29
N THR A 393 -3.89 8.97 1.18
CA THR A 393 -5.12 9.75 0.93
C THR A 393 -5.02 10.68 -0.28
N TYR A 394 -3.82 11.19 -0.59
CA TYR A 394 -3.50 11.99 -1.77
C TYR A 394 -3.31 11.17 -3.05
N SER A 395 -3.22 9.83 -3.02
CA SER A 395 -3.03 9.05 -4.25
C SER A 395 -4.17 9.32 -5.24
N SER A 396 -3.85 9.75 -6.46
CA SER A 396 -4.85 9.94 -7.52
C SER A 396 -5.63 8.66 -7.80
N ARG A 397 -6.91 8.84 -8.11
CA ARG A 397 -7.90 7.77 -8.31
C ARG A 397 -8.50 7.85 -9.71
N GLY A 398 -8.80 6.70 -10.30
CA GLY A 398 -9.48 6.59 -11.59
C GLY A 398 -10.95 7.08 -11.56
N PRO A 399 -11.71 6.89 -12.65
CA PRO A 399 -11.23 6.43 -13.95
C PRO A 399 -10.45 7.54 -14.67
N THR A 400 -9.82 7.28 -15.81
CA THR A 400 -9.11 8.34 -16.56
C THR A 400 -10.07 9.38 -17.12
N ARG A 401 -9.70 10.67 -17.03
CA ARG A 401 -10.55 11.81 -17.46
C ARG A 401 -9.98 12.63 -18.62
N GLY A 402 -8.97 12.10 -19.32
CA GLY A 402 -8.65 12.55 -20.66
C GLY A 402 -9.86 12.38 -21.60
N TYR A 403 -10.07 13.30 -22.54
CA TYR A 403 -11.20 13.26 -23.46
C TYR A 403 -10.84 13.65 -24.89
N THR A 404 -11.70 13.25 -25.83
CA THR A 404 -11.77 13.86 -27.17
C THR A 404 -13.03 14.72 -27.28
N VAL A 405 -13.04 15.72 -28.17
CA VAL A 405 -14.25 16.47 -28.51
C VAL A 405 -14.80 15.91 -29.82
N VAL A 406 -16.05 15.44 -29.81
CA VAL A 406 -16.74 14.93 -31.00
C VAL A 406 -18.11 15.58 -31.06
N ASN A 407 -18.39 16.31 -32.14
CA ASN A 407 -19.62 17.10 -32.34
C ASN A 407 -19.89 18.04 -31.15
N ASN A 408 -18.86 18.79 -30.73
CA ASN A 408 -18.82 19.65 -29.54
C ASN A 408 -19.10 18.99 -28.18
N VAL A 409 -19.26 17.66 -28.11
CA VAL A 409 -19.43 16.90 -26.86
C VAL A 409 -18.09 16.28 -26.43
N ARG A 410 -17.73 16.45 -25.16
CA ARG A 410 -16.56 15.77 -24.56
C ARG A 410 -16.86 14.29 -24.35
N LYS A 411 -16.05 13.42 -24.97
CA LYS A 411 -16.07 11.97 -24.79
C LYS A 411 -14.84 11.56 -23.98
N TYR A 412 -15.04 11.41 -22.67
CA TYR A 412 -14.03 10.96 -21.71
C TYR A 412 -13.65 9.49 -21.95
N ASP A 413 -12.36 9.16 -21.83
CA ASP A 413 -11.87 7.79 -22.01
C ASP A 413 -12.37 6.84 -20.92
N ASN A 414 -12.46 7.29 -19.66
CA ASN A 414 -13.00 6.54 -18.51
C ASN A 414 -12.34 5.18 -18.22
N LEU A 415 -11.03 5.06 -18.44
CA LEU A 415 -10.31 3.79 -18.19
C LEU A 415 -10.13 3.49 -16.69
N ILE A 416 -10.09 2.22 -16.32
CA ILE A 416 -9.67 1.80 -14.96
C ILE A 416 -8.17 2.05 -14.80
N LYS A 417 -7.81 2.85 -13.79
CA LYS A 417 -6.46 3.19 -13.33
C LYS A 417 -6.54 3.56 -11.83
N PRO A 418 -5.47 3.47 -11.01
CA PRO A 418 -4.14 2.94 -11.36
C PRO A 418 -4.15 1.44 -11.69
N ASP A 419 -3.04 0.89 -12.17
CA ASP A 419 -2.94 -0.54 -12.47
C ASP A 419 -2.62 -1.35 -11.19
N LEU A 420 -1.78 -0.79 -10.33
CA LEU A 420 -1.49 -1.26 -8.97
C LEU A 420 -1.06 -0.09 -8.08
N VAL A 421 -0.81 -0.35 -6.80
CA VAL A 421 -0.18 0.61 -5.88
C VAL A 421 1.09 0.05 -5.26
N ALA A 422 1.95 0.91 -4.71
CA ALA A 422 3.11 0.52 -3.91
C ALA A 422 3.28 1.50 -2.73
N PRO A 423 4.06 1.15 -1.68
CA PRO A 423 4.39 2.09 -0.61
C PRO A 423 4.85 3.43 -1.18
N GLY A 424 4.32 4.54 -0.68
CA GLY A 424 4.64 5.87 -1.21
C GLY A 424 4.42 7.02 -0.23
N ASN A 425 4.21 6.73 1.05
CA ASN A 425 4.00 7.73 2.10
C ASN A 425 5.14 7.73 3.11
N ARG A 426 5.76 8.90 3.34
CA ARG A 426 6.89 9.12 4.27
C ARG A 426 8.03 8.11 4.05
N LEU A 427 8.38 7.85 2.79
CA LEU A 427 9.53 7.02 2.49
C LEU A 427 10.81 7.82 2.72
N ILE A 428 11.76 7.20 3.43
CA ILE A 428 13.11 7.71 3.63
C ILE A 428 13.95 7.37 2.39
N GLY A 429 14.67 8.37 1.87
CA GLY A 429 15.52 8.26 0.69
C GLY A 429 16.59 9.35 0.69
N ALA A 430 17.53 9.27 -0.24
CA ALA A 430 18.63 10.22 -0.36
C ALA A 430 18.14 11.66 -0.57
N ALA A 431 18.80 12.62 0.05
CA ALA A 431 18.63 14.04 -0.22
C ALA A 431 19.79 14.53 -1.08
N ALA A 432 19.50 15.26 -2.17
CA ALA A 432 20.54 15.98 -2.90
C ALA A 432 21.24 16.99 -1.97
N GLY A 433 22.54 17.18 -2.13
CA GLY A 433 23.31 18.07 -1.27
C GLY A 433 24.74 18.37 -1.71
N TYR A 434 25.40 17.50 -2.47
CA TYR A 434 26.81 17.64 -2.86
C TYR A 434 27.06 18.91 -3.68
N TYR A 435 26.20 19.17 -4.67
CA TYR A 435 26.26 20.36 -5.52
C TYR A 435 25.64 21.62 -4.89
N GLY A 436 25.29 21.57 -3.59
CA GLY A 436 24.75 22.71 -2.83
C GLY A 436 23.29 23.08 -3.12
N GLY A 437 22.58 22.35 -3.96
CA GLY A 437 21.17 22.59 -4.31
C GLY A 437 20.22 21.54 -3.73
N ASN A 438 19.23 21.97 -2.94
CA ASN A 438 18.06 21.17 -2.57
C ASN A 438 16.90 22.09 -2.14
N THR A 439 16.07 22.52 -3.10
CA THR A 439 14.95 23.42 -2.84
C THR A 439 13.89 22.80 -1.93
N LEU A 440 13.67 21.47 -1.97
CA LEU A 440 12.72 20.80 -1.07
C LEU A 440 13.11 20.94 0.41
N LEU A 441 14.37 20.67 0.77
CA LEU A 441 14.86 20.88 2.13
C LEU A 441 14.97 22.37 2.48
N SER A 442 15.25 23.24 1.51
CA SER A 442 15.34 24.70 1.74
C SER A 442 13.99 25.33 2.09
N VAL A 443 12.90 24.85 1.48
CA VAL A 443 11.53 25.34 1.74
C VAL A 443 10.87 24.55 2.88
N TYR A 444 11.20 23.27 3.04
CA TYR A 444 10.63 22.39 4.06
C TYR A 444 11.74 21.64 4.85
N PRO A 445 12.46 22.31 5.76
CA PRO A 445 13.53 21.67 6.54
C PRO A 445 13.07 20.47 7.38
N SER A 446 11.77 20.40 7.71
CA SER A 446 11.14 19.27 8.41
C SER A 446 11.03 17.98 7.60
N LEU A 447 11.42 17.97 6.32
CA LEU A 447 11.58 16.75 5.53
C LEU A 447 12.91 16.04 5.82
N LEU A 448 13.90 16.70 6.43
CA LEU A 448 15.18 16.10 6.79
C LEU A 448 14.97 14.94 7.78
N ALA A 449 15.42 13.74 7.40
CA ALA A 449 15.25 12.50 8.16
C ALA A 449 16.53 12.10 8.90
N GLN A 450 17.69 12.31 8.29
CA GLN A 450 19.02 12.08 8.86
C GLN A 450 20.00 13.15 8.37
N ASP A 451 20.80 13.67 9.29
CA ASP A 451 21.98 14.48 9.02
C ASP A 451 23.05 14.14 10.08
N ASP A 452 24.11 13.49 9.64
CA ASP A 452 25.28 13.12 10.45
C ASP A 452 26.42 14.16 10.34
N GLY A 453 26.21 15.20 9.53
CA GLY A 453 27.18 16.24 9.21
C GLY A 453 27.80 16.14 7.81
N SER A 454 27.56 15.04 7.08
CA SER A 454 28.06 14.86 5.70
C SER A 454 26.94 15.07 4.68
N VAL A 455 27.14 15.99 3.73
CA VAL A 455 26.09 16.37 2.76
C VAL A 455 25.73 15.24 1.77
N ASP A 456 26.63 14.28 1.61
CA ASP A 456 26.54 13.07 0.79
C ASP A 456 25.89 11.87 1.52
N GLU A 457 25.53 12.02 2.80
CA GLU A 457 24.88 10.96 3.61
C GLU A 457 23.47 11.35 4.12
N ARG A 458 23.01 12.56 3.76
CA ARG A 458 21.72 13.12 4.21
C ARG A 458 20.52 12.37 3.62
N MET A 459 19.60 11.98 4.50
CA MET A 459 18.35 11.34 4.10
C MET A 459 17.16 12.27 4.37
N MET A 460 16.11 12.17 3.55
CA MET A 460 14.86 12.93 3.72
C MET A 460 13.61 12.08 3.49
N TYR A 461 12.49 12.51 4.08
CA TYR A 461 11.16 11.98 3.87
C TYR A 461 10.51 12.61 2.64
N LEU A 462 9.90 11.80 1.77
CA LEU A 462 8.89 12.28 0.82
C LEU A 462 7.63 11.40 0.81
N SER A 463 6.51 12.01 0.40
CA SER A 463 5.21 11.37 0.21
C SER A 463 4.67 11.70 -1.18
N GLY A 464 4.35 10.69 -1.97
CA GLY A 464 3.77 10.87 -3.30
C GLY A 464 3.65 9.56 -4.08
N THR A 465 2.80 9.56 -5.10
CA THR A 465 2.83 8.49 -6.13
C THR A 465 4.17 8.45 -6.87
N SER A 466 4.87 9.58 -6.92
CA SER A 466 6.27 9.75 -7.29
C SER A 466 7.26 8.88 -6.51
N MET A 467 6.97 8.54 -5.25
CA MET A 467 7.79 7.66 -4.41
C MET A 467 7.40 6.18 -4.57
N ALA A 468 6.15 5.90 -4.98
CA ALA A 468 5.66 4.55 -5.24
C ALA A 468 6.12 4.00 -6.61
N ALA A 469 6.17 4.85 -7.63
CA ALA A 469 6.64 4.50 -8.97
C ALA A 469 8.05 3.84 -9.01
N PRO A 470 9.11 4.39 -8.37
CA PRO A 470 10.44 3.78 -8.41
C PRO A 470 10.51 2.40 -7.76
N LEU A 471 9.68 2.12 -6.75
CA LEU A 471 9.62 0.78 -6.15
C LEU A 471 9.12 -0.27 -7.16
N VAL A 472 8.12 0.09 -7.96
CA VAL A 472 7.61 -0.76 -9.06
C VAL A 472 8.65 -0.86 -10.17
N ALA A 473 9.31 0.24 -10.56
CA ALA A 473 10.36 0.22 -11.58
C ALA A 473 11.58 -0.64 -11.18
N GLY A 474 11.96 -0.62 -9.89
CA GLY A 474 12.95 -1.53 -9.32
C GLY A 474 12.49 -2.99 -9.34
N ALA A 475 11.24 -3.27 -8.96
CA ALA A 475 10.67 -4.61 -9.06
C ALA A 475 10.68 -5.15 -10.50
N VAL A 476 10.39 -4.31 -11.49
CA VAL A 476 10.53 -4.64 -12.92
C VAL A 476 11.99 -4.97 -13.26
N ALA A 477 12.97 -4.25 -12.74
CA ALA A 477 14.38 -4.57 -12.96
C ALA A 477 14.76 -5.94 -12.38
N LEU A 478 14.23 -6.33 -11.22
CA LEU A 478 14.41 -7.69 -10.68
C LEU A 478 13.76 -8.76 -11.58
N MET A 479 12.54 -8.53 -12.06
CA MET A 479 11.84 -9.43 -12.99
C MET A 479 12.60 -9.60 -14.31
N LEU A 480 13.19 -8.53 -14.85
CA LEU A 480 13.97 -8.56 -16.08
C LEU A 480 15.39 -9.13 -15.90
N GLN A 481 15.94 -9.11 -14.68
CA GLN A 481 17.18 -9.83 -14.37
C GLN A 481 16.96 -11.34 -14.36
N VAL A 482 15.83 -11.85 -13.85
CA VAL A 482 15.52 -13.30 -13.89
C VAL A 482 15.05 -13.77 -15.27
N ASN A 483 14.37 -12.90 -16.03
CA ASN A 483 13.91 -13.21 -17.38
C ASN A 483 13.99 -11.97 -18.30
N PRO A 484 15.07 -11.81 -19.08
CA PRO A 484 15.25 -10.62 -19.92
C PRO A 484 14.29 -10.56 -21.11
N ASN A 485 13.55 -11.64 -21.41
CA ASN A 485 12.70 -11.75 -22.59
C ASN A 485 11.23 -11.36 -22.32
N LEU A 486 10.89 -10.94 -21.09
CA LEU A 486 9.55 -10.44 -20.79
C LEU A 486 9.23 -9.16 -21.58
N THR A 487 8.01 -9.12 -22.10
CA THR A 487 7.42 -7.94 -22.75
C THR A 487 6.86 -6.97 -21.69
N PRO A 488 6.68 -5.66 -22.01
CA PRO A 488 6.06 -4.72 -21.07
C PRO A 488 4.65 -5.12 -20.62
N ASN A 489 3.84 -5.67 -21.54
CA ASN A 489 2.49 -6.15 -21.23
C ASN A 489 2.50 -7.38 -20.31
N LEU A 490 3.48 -8.29 -20.46
CA LEU A 490 3.60 -9.44 -19.57
C LEU A 490 4.08 -9.00 -18.19
N VAL A 491 5.12 -8.15 -18.11
CA VAL A 491 5.58 -7.55 -16.85
C VAL A 491 4.41 -6.90 -16.09
N LYS A 492 3.62 -6.06 -16.79
CA LYS A 492 2.41 -5.42 -16.24
C LYS A 492 1.38 -6.44 -15.73
N ALA A 493 1.13 -7.51 -16.48
CA ALA A 493 0.19 -8.55 -16.08
C ALA A 493 0.68 -9.37 -14.87
N LEU A 494 1.97 -9.72 -14.81
CA LEU A 494 2.55 -10.46 -13.68
C LEU A 494 2.47 -9.66 -12.37
N LEU A 495 2.71 -8.34 -12.43
CA LEU A 495 2.61 -7.43 -11.28
C LEU A 495 1.17 -7.36 -10.73
N MET A 496 0.18 -7.18 -11.60
CA MET A 496 -1.25 -7.16 -11.20
C MET A 496 -1.75 -8.54 -10.74
N TYR A 497 -1.26 -9.61 -11.34
CA TYR A 497 -1.69 -10.97 -10.99
C TYR A 497 -1.23 -11.39 -9.59
N SER A 498 -0.08 -10.88 -9.14
CA SER A 498 0.54 -11.23 -7.85
C SER A 498 0.30 -10.23 -6.72
N SER A 499 -0.19 -9.01 -6.99
CA SER A 499 -0.41 -7.96 -5.98
C SER A 499 -1.38 -8.37 -4.87
N GLN A 500 -1.22 -7.80 -3.69
CA GLN A 500 -2.09 -8.00 -2.51
C GLN A 500 -3.33 -7.10 -2.62
N PRO A 501 -4.56 -7.65 -2.65
CA PRO A 501 -5.78 -6.83 -2.54
C PRO A 501 -5.88 -6.20 -1.14
N LEU A 502 -5.99 -4.87 -1.08
CA LEU A 502 -6.21 -4.11 0.15
C LEU A 502 -7.72 -4.08 0.49
N LYS A 503 -8.03 -4.29 1.77
CA LYS A 503 -9.41 -4.36 2.27
C LYS A 503 -10.07 -2.97 2.26
N GLY A 504 -11.29 -2.87 1.73
CA GLY A 504 -12.10 -1.65 1.78
C GLY A 504 -11.85 -0.63 0.66
N PHE A 505 -10.96 -0.91 -0.30
CA PHE A 505 -10.68 -0.04 -1.44
C PHE A 505 -11.17 -0.67 -2.75
N ASN A 506 -11.63 0.15 -3.71
CA ASN A 506 -12.07 -0.33 -5.03
C ASN A 506 -10.95 -0.21 -6.09
N MET A 507 -11.15 -0.83 -7.27
CA MET A 507 -10.14 -0.88 -8.35
C MET A 507 -9.70 0.49 -8.86
N LEU A 508 -10.52 1.55 -8.74
CA LEU A 508 -10.13 2.92 -9.11
C LEU A 508 -9.23 3.58 -8.07
N GLU A 509 -9.06 2.96 -6.89
CA GLU A 509 -8.16 3.42 -5.83
C GLU A 509 -6.89 2.55 -5.73
N GLN A 510 -7.04 1.23 -5.80
CA GLN A 510 -5.96 0.28 -5.56
C GLN A 510 -5.43 -0.43 -6.82
N GLY A 511 -6.07 -0.25 -7.98
CA GLY A 511 -5.81 -1.11 -9.14
C GLY A 511 -6.10 -2.58 -8.82
N ALA A 512 -5.18 -3.47 -9.18
CA ALA A 512 -5.23 -4.89 -8.83
C ALA A 512 -4.76 -5.19 -7.39
N GLY A 513 -4.28 -4.18 -6.66
CA GLY A 513 -3.74 -4.29 -5.31
C GLY A 513 -2.38 -3.64 -5.14
N GLN A 514 -1.76 -3.89 -3.99
CA GLN A 514 -0.43 -3.39 -3.64
C GLN A 514 0.69 -4.36 -4.07
N LEU A 515 1.79 -3.79 -4.58
CA LEU A 515 2.99 -4.47 -5.08
C LEU A 515 3.40 -5.68 -4.23
N ASN A 516 3.73 -6.78 -4.92
CA ASN A 516 4.27 -8.01 -4.35
C ASN A 516 5.48 -8.46 -5.19
N VAL A 517 6.69 -8.15 -4.72
CA VAL A 517 7.91 -8.42 -5.49
C VAL A 517 8.23 -9.92 -5.52
N ASP A 518 7.95 -10.64 -4.42
CA ASP A 518 8.07 -12.10 -4.34
C ASP A 518 7.22 -12.80 -5.41
N GLY A 519 5.91 -12.54 -5.44
CA GLY A 519 5.01 -13.17 -6.40
C GLY A 519 5.33 -12.80 -7.86
N ALA A 520 5.64 -11.52 -8.13
CA ALA A 520 5.95 -11.05 -9.48
C ALA A 520 7.24 -11.69 -10.04
N VAL A 521 8.29 -11.80 -9.22
CA VAL A 521 9.57 -12.41 -9.61
C VAL A 521 9.48 -13.94 -9.68
N ARG A 522 8.72 -14.58 -8.76
CA ARG A 522 8.42 -16.03 -8.83
C ARG A 522 7.73 -16.40 -10.15
N LEU A 523 6.78 -15.59 -10.61
CA LEU A 523 6.15 -15.77 -11.92
C LEU A 523 7.10 -15.44 -13.08
N ALA A 524 7.85 -14.34 -13.02
CA ALA A 524 8.81 -13.94 -14.06
C ALA A 524 9.84 -15.03 -14.38
N LYS A 525 10.34 -15.70 -13.34
CA LYS A 525 11.28 -16.84 -13.43
C LYS A 525 10.67 -18.10 -14.08
N LEU A 526 9.34 -18.25 -14.05
CA LEU A 526 8.63 -19.40 -14.60
C LEU A 526 8.08 -19.18 -16.00
N VAL A 527 7.99 -17.94 -16.48
CA VAL A 527 7.68 -17.65 -17.90
C VAL A 527 8.78 -18.21 -18.79
N LYS A 528 8.42 -18.94 -19.85
CA LYS A 528 9.38 -19.46 -20.84
C LYS A 528 10.14 -18.31 -21.52
N THR A 529 11.45 -18.49 -21.68
CA THR A 529 12.32 -17.54 -22.40
C THR A 529 11.96 -17.39 -23.88
N THR A 530 11.31 -18.40 -24.47
CA THR A 530 10.69 -18.34 -25.79
C THR A 530 9.17 -18.42 -25.62
N MET A 531 8.46 -17.37 -26.02
CA MET A 531 6.99 -17.31 -25.93
C MET A 531 6.37 -18.31 -26.92
N PRO A 532 5.36 -19.12 -26.52
CA PRO A 532 4.72 -20.07 -27.42
C PRO A 532 4.00 -19.37 -28.59
N THR A 533 4.36 -19.73 -29.82
CA THR A 533 3.69 -19.25 -31.05
C THR A 533 2.34 -19.95 -31.28
N THR A 534 2.19 -21.19 -30.81
CA THR A 534 0.93 -21.95 -30.86
C THR A 534 -0.08 -21.43 -29.84
N VAL A 535 -1.34 -21.27 -30.26
CA VAL A 535 -2.49 -20.91 -29.42
C VAL A 535 -2.64 -21.90 -28.26
N GLY A 536 -2.85 -21.42 -27.03
CA GLY A 536 -3.01 -22.27 -25.84
C GLY A 536 -1.75 -23.02 -25.39
N GLY A 537 -0.63 -22.92 -26.11
CA GLY A 537 0.65 -23.47 -25.67
C GLY A 537 1.10 -22.83 -24.36
N ALA A 538 1.44 -23.65 -23.35
CA ALA A 538 1.66 -23.18 -21.99
C ALA A 538 2.75 -22.10 -21.87
N LEU A 539 2.40 -20.93 -21.35
CA LEU A 539 3.29 -19.78 -21.11
C LEU A 539 4.42 -20.08 -20.10
N LEU A 540 4.14 -20.94 -19.10
CA LEU A 540 5.08 -21.28 -18.04
C LEU A 540 5.88 -22.56 -18.35
N SER A 541 7.08 -22.65 -17.79
CA SER A 541 7.97 -23.82 -17.86
C SER A 541 7.67 -24.90 -16.80
N ALA A 542 6.82 -24.59 -15.81
CA ALA A 542 6.35 -25.49 -14.77
C ALA A 542 4.90 -25.13 -14.37
N SER A 543 4.34 -25.82 -13.39
CA SER A 543 3.05 -25.46 -12.79
C SER A 543 3.06 -24.05 -12.17
N LEU A 544 1.88 -23.43 -12.10
CA LEU A 544 1.71 -22.16 -11.40
C LEU A 544 2.06 -22.36 -9.91
N PRO A 545 2.89 -21.49 -9.30
CA PRO A 545 3.24 -21.61 -7.88
C PRO A 545 2.03 -21.27 -7.00
N ALA A 546 2.10 -21.64 -5.71
CA ALA A 546 1.10 -21.25 -4.73
C ALA A 546 0.86 -19.73 -4.77
N GLN A 547 -0.40 -19.34 -4.98
CA GLN A 547 -0.84 -17.95 -5.28
C GLN A 547 -0.96 -17.10 -4.00
N SER A 548 0.07 -17.20 -3.17
CA SER A 548 0.22 -16.53 -1.89
C SER A 548 1.69 -16.17 -1.65
N SER A 549 1.89 -15.15 -0.82
CA SER A 549 3.20 -14.68 -0.37
C SER A 549 3.14 -14.35 1.12
N THR A 550 4.28 -14.45 1.81
CA THR A 550 4.39 -14.22 3.26
C THR A 550 5.45 -13.16 3.52
N ILE A 551 5.08 -11.90 3.44
CA ILE A 551 5.98 -10.74 3.55
C ILE A 551 5.88 -10.19 4.98
N ALA A 552 7.02 -9.95 5.64
CA ALA A 552 7.08 -9.45 7.01
C ALA A 552 6.18 -10.23 8.00
N GLY A 553 6.18 -11.56 7.91
CA GLY A 553 5.30 -12.45 8.68
C GLY A 553 3.81 -12.43 8.25
N THR A 554 3.39 -11.45 7.46
CA THR A 554 2.00 -11.33 6.97
C THR A 554 1.80 -12.21 5.74
N THR A 555 0.98 -13.26 5.86
CA THR A 555 0.59 -14.12 4.72
C THR A 555 -0.68 -13.61 4.06
N PHE A 556 -0.65 -13.44 2.74
CA PHE A 556 -1.80 -12.98 1.96
C PHE A 556 -1.98 -13.78 0.65
N LEU A 557 -3.21 -13.77 0.13
CA LEU A 557 -3.54 -14.29 -1.20
C LEU A 557 -3.32 -13.22 -2.27
N TRP A 558 -2.82 -13.61 -3.43
CA TRP A 558 -2.68 -12.73 -4.58
C TRP A 558 -4.04 -12.35 -5.19
N GLY A 559 -4.12 -11.20 -5.86
CA GLY A 559 -5.32 -10.75 -6.57
C GLY A 559 -5.73 -11.62 -7.77
N GLN A 560 -4.81 -12.43 -8.31
CA GLN A 560 -5.05 -13.42 -9.37
C GLN A 560 -5.77 -12.88 -10.61
N GLY A 561 -5.55 -11.61 -10.95
CA GLY A 561 -6.23 -10.97 -12.07
C GLY A 561 -5.48 -9.79 -12.67
N VAL A 562 -6.04 -9.24 -13.73
CA VAL A 562 -5.40 -8.31 -14.65
C VAL A 562 -6.45 -7.27 -15.07
N ILE A 563 -6.17 -5.98 -14.85
CA ILE A 563 -7.07 -4.90 -15.25
C ILE A 563 -7.01 -4.70 -16.76
N THR A 564 -8.18 -4.65 -17.39
CA THR A 564 -8.41 -4.19 -18.77
C THR A 564 -9.06 -2.81 -18.76
N ASN A 565 -9.02 -2.10 -19.90
CA ASN A 565 -9.54 -0.74 -20.08
C ASN A 565 -10.83 -0.39 -19.27
N PHE A 566 -11.85 -1.26 -19.26
CA PHE A 566 -13.13 -1.07 -18.54
C PHE A 566 -13.51 -2.29 -17.68
N GLY A 567 -12.56 -3.14 -17.31
CA GLY A 567 -12.89 -4.40 -16.64
C GLY A 567 -11.71 -5.08 -15.96
N PHE A 568 -11.95 -6.29 -15.48
CA PHE A 568 -10.99 -7.10 -14.75
C PHE A 568 -11.14 -8.55 -15.20
N LEU A 569 -10.03 -9.17 -15.60
CA LEU A 569 -9.94 -10.60 -15.90
C LEU A 569 -9.34 -11.30 -14.69
N SER A 570 -9.78 -12.51 -14.35
CA SER A 570 -9.25 -13.27 -13.21
C SER A 570 -9.05 -14.76 -13.54
N GLY A 571 -8.28 -15.44 -12.68
CA GLY A 571 -8.10 -16.89 -12.71
C GLY A 571 -6.74 -17.35 -13.26
N SER A 572 -6.33 -18.56 -12.87
CA SER A 572 -5.02 -19.16 -13.20
C SER A 572 -4.76 -19.34 -14.69
N GLY A 573 -5.81 -19.41 -15.52
CA GLY A 573 -5.68 -19.52 -16.98
C GLY A 573 -4.94 -18.35 -17.63
N LEU A 574 -5.05 -17.13 -17.06
CA LEU A 574 -4.36 -15.93 -17.55
C LEU A 574 -2.85 -16.14 -17.67
N MET A 575 -2.24 -16.72 -16.64
CA MET A 575 -0.79 -16.97 -16.58
C MET A 575 -0.36 -18.22 -17.37
N GLN A 576 -1.29 -18.94 -18.02
CA GLN A 576 -1.01 -20.23 -18.66
C GLN A 576 -1.27 -20.23 -20.17
N TYR A 577 -2.40 -19.67 -20.64
CA TYR A 577 -2.92 -19.96 -21.99
C TYR A 577 -3.01 -18.75 -22.94
N TRP A 578 -2.81 -17.52 -22.47
CA TRP A 578 -3.15 -16.29 -23.19
C TRP A 578 -1.93 -15.48 -23.67
N GLN A 579 -0.78 -16.12 -23.86
CA GLN A 579 0.53 -15.50 -24.14
C GLN A 579 0.52 -14.34 -25.17
N GLY A 580 -0.32 -14.40 -26.20
CA GLY A 580 -0.43 -13.37 -27.23
C GLY A 580 -1.07 -12.05 -26.78
N VAL A 581 -1.94 -12.06 -25.75
CA VAL A 581 -2.49 -10.81 -25.20
C VAL A 581 -1.41 -9.98 -24.48
N TYR A 582 -0.29 -10.63 -24.14
CA TYR A 582 0.89 -10.02 -23.56
C TYR A 582 2.00 -9.72 -24.57
N ALA A 583 1.79 -9.89 -25.89
CA ALA A 583 2.81 -9.55 -26.88
C ALA A 583 3.15 -8.05 -26.87
N THR A 584 4.37 -7.69 -27.27
CA THR A 584 4.79 -6.28 -27.44
C THR A 584 3.95 -5.62 -28.54
N GLY A 585 3.50 -4.38 -28.32
CA GLY A 585 2.62 -3.66 -29.26
C GLY A 585 1.12 -3.92 -29.06
N THR A 586 0.73 -5.04 -28.44
CA THR A 586 -0.66 -5.30 -28.04
C THR A 586 -1.12 -4.30 -26.99
N ILE A 587 -2.43 -4.01 -26.94
CA ILE A 587 -3.06 -3.23 -25.87
C ILE A 587 -4.08 -4.13 -25.17
N LEU A 588 -4.00 -4.25 -23.85
CA LEU A 588 -4.88 -5.12 -23.06
C LEU A 588 -6.26 -4.47 -22.82
N GLY A 589 -7.06 -4.38 -23.89
CA GLY A 589 -8.43 -3.88 -23.86
C GLY A 589 -9.44 -4.95 -23.42
N ASN A 590 -10.72 -4.54 -23.36
CA ASN A 590 -11.84 -5.45 -23.07
C ASN A 590 -12.27 -6.29 -24.30
N ALA A 591 -11.55 -6.16 -25.42
CA ALA A 591 -11.89 -6.70 -26.74
C ALA A 591 -10.60 -6.97 -27.56
N THR A 592 -9.80 -7.96 -27.16
CA THR A 592 -8.36 -8.03 -27.51
C THR A 592 -7.95 -9.26 -28.35
N THR A 593 -8.65 -9.64 -29.43
CA THR A 593 -8.25 -10.69 -30.44
C THR A 593 -9.35 -10.79 -31.57
N TYR A 594 -9.38 -11.48 -32.75
CA TYR A 594 -8.67 -12.63 -33.43
C TYR A 594 -8.80 -12.56 -34.97
N ALA A 595 -7.80 -13.11 -35.70
CA ALA A 595 -7.98 -14.12 -36.78
C ALA A 595 -6.62 -14.84 -37.03
N SER A 596 -6.61 -15.95 -37.78
CA SER A 596 -5.41 -16.50 -38.47
C SER A 596 -4.10 -16.50 -37.65
N ASN A 597 -4.12 -17.17 -36.49
CA ASN A 597 -3.11 -17.19 -35.40
C ASN A 597 -3.16 -16.05 -34.36
N ALA A 598 -4.32 -15.93 -33.67
CA ALA A 598 -4.42 -15.65 -32.21
C ALA A 598 -5.57 -14.69 -31.78
N PHE A 599 -6.60 -14.91 -30.95
CA PHE A 599 -7.18 -15.98 -30.08
C PHE A 599 -8.73 -16.09 -30.29
N SER A 600 -9.59 -15.38 -29.50
CA SER A 600 -10.91 -14.81 -29.91
C SER A 600 -11.38 -13.62 -29.02
N LEU A 601 -11.86 -12.48 -29.59
CA LEU A 601 -12.75 -11.53 -28.85
C LEU A 601 -13.70 -10.70 -29.73
N VAL A 602 -15.00 -10.96 -29.55
CA VAL A 602 -16.11 -10.49 -30.41
C VAL A 602 -16.80 -9.26 -29.84
N SER A 603 -17.30 -8.37 -30.70
CA SER A 603 -17.95 -7.11 -30.30
C SER A 603 -19.41 -7.27 -29.84
N GLY A 604 -19.61 -7.59 -28.55
CA GLY A 604 -20.90 -7.47 -27.85
C GLY A 604 -21.11 -6.11 -27.13
N LYS A 605 -20.10 -5.24 -27.14
CA LYS A 605 -19.96 -3.94 -26.45
C LYS A 605 -20.06 -3.94 -24.91
N THR A 606 -19.03 -3.38 -24.29
CA THR A 606 -19.08 -2.85 -22.90
C THR A 606 -19.80 -1.49 -22.86
N SER A 607 -21.07 -1.46 -23.33
CA SER A 607 -21.97 -0.31 -23.20
C SER A 607 -23.43 -0.72 -23.43
N THR A 608 -24.32 -0.41 -22.48
CA THR A 608 -25.81 -0.39 -22.56
C THR A 608 -26.48 -1.05 -23.77
N GLY A 609 -27.16 -2.18 -23.53
CA GLY A 609 -28.16 -2.71 -24.47
C GLY A 609 -28.47 -4.20 -24.25
N ILE A 610 -27.46 -5.06 -24.39
CA ILE A 610 -27.60 -6.52 -24.43
C ILE A 610 -26.52 -7.15 -23.54
N SER A 611 -26.73 -8.38 -23.07
CA SER A 611 -25.73 -9.17 -22.33
C SER A 611 -25.85 -10.66 -22.66
N LEU A 612 -24.71 -11.37 -22.65
CA LEU A 612 -24.62 -12.81 -22.91
C LEU A 612 -23.78 -13.48 -21.81
N LYS A 613 -24.13 -14.71 -21.43
CA LYS A 613 -23.39 -15.57 -20.49
C LYS A 613 -23.55 -17.05 -20.86
N SER A 614 -22.63 -17.88 -20.38
CA SER A 614 -22.62 -19.34 -20.57
C SER A 614 -22.89 -20.07 -19.24
N GLY A 615 -23.64 -21.17 -19.30
CA GLY A 615 -24.12 -21.94 -18.14
C GLY A 615 -25.65 -21.98 -18.10
N ALA A 616 -26.24 -22.87 -17.28
CA ALA A 616 -27.69 -23.07 -17.22
C ALA A 616 -28.42 -21.75 -16.91
N PHE A 617 -29.21 -21.27 -17.88
CA PHE A 617 -29.67 -19.89 -17.94
C PHE A 617 -31.16 -19.78 -17.60
N LYS A 618 -31.48 -19.14 -16.47
CA LYS A 618 -32.85 -18.67 -16.19
C LYS A 618 -33.01 -17.22 -16.65
N ILE A 619 -33.89 -17.02 -17.63
CA ILE A 619 -34.33 -15.69 -18.05
C ILE A 619 -35.55 -15.33 -17.21
N ASN A 620 -35.36 -14.51 -16.17
CA ASN A 620 -36.44 -13.73 -15.57
C ASN A 620 -36.42 -12.35 -16.22
N GLY A 621 -37.21 -12.15 -17.27
CA GLY A 621 -37.28 -10.89 -18.00
C GLY A 621 -38.20 -10.99 -19.21
N THR A 622 -39.34 -10.30 -19.13
CA THR A 622 -40.34 -10.14 -20.20
C THR A 622 -39.72 -9.48 -21.44
N GLY A 623 -39.71 -10.15 -22.59
CA GLY A 623 -39.16 -9.56 -23.81
C GLY A 623 -38.91 -10.54 -24.97
N VAL A 624 -39.21 -10.08 -26.19
CA VAL A 624 -39.05 -10.85 -27.44
C VAL A 624 -37.57 -11.00 -27.82
N ILE A 625 -37.20 -12.19 -28.31
CA ILE A 625 -35.87 -12.51 -28.84
C ILE A 625 -35.96 -12.61 -30.37
N LEU A 626 -34.95 -12.07 -31.07
CA LEU A 626 -34.82 -12.11 -32.54
C LEU A 626 -33.39 -12.49 -32.94
N GLY A 627 -33.25 -13.25 -34.03
CA GLY A 627 -31.97 -13.67 -34.60
C GLY A 627 -32.08 -13.91 -36.11
N ASP A 628 -30.95 -13.79 -36.82
CA ASP A 628 -30.84 -13.85 -38.29
C ASP A 628 -30.19 -15.18 -38.75
N ALA A 629 -30.35 -15.52 -40.03
CA ALA A 629 -30.42 -16.87 -40.57
C ALA A 629 -29.10 -17.67 -40.73
N VAL A 630 -28.33 -17.82 -39.64
CA VAL A 630 -27.31 -18.90 -39.55
C VAL A 630 -27.20 -19.55 -38.17
N ASN A 631 -28.05 -19.18 -37.21
CA ASN A 631 -27.81 -19.46 -35.78
C ASN A 631 -28.79 -20.50 -35.19
N THR A 632 -28.65 -21.77 -35.60
CA THR A 632 -29.41 -22.90 -35.04
C THR A 632 -29.24 -22.96 -33.52
N THR A 633 -30.33 -22.79 -32.78
CA THR A 633 -30.29 -22.71 -31.32
C THR A 633 -30.34 -24.11 -30.72
N PHE A 634 -29.16 -24.63 -30.34
CA PHE A 634 -29.00 -25.90 -29.64
C PHE A 634 -28.93 -25.69 -28.12
N ALA A 635 -29.90 -26.23 -27.38
CA ALA A 635 -29.88 -26.28 -25.92
C ALA A 635 -30.02 -27.73 -25.41
N SER A 636 -28.99 -28.25 -24.73
CA SER A 636 -29.16 -29.45 -23.89
C SER A 636 -29.72 -29.00 -22.53
N GLY A 637 -31.03 -29.20 -22.35
CA GLY A 637 -31.81 -28.67 -21.23
C GLY A 637 -33.10 -27.96 -21.68
N THR A 638 -33.63 -27.10 -20.82
CA THR A 638 -34.90 -26.40 -21.03
C THR A 638 -34.71 -25.05 -21.72
N VAL A 639 -35.56 -24.73 -22.70
CA VAL A 639 -35.67 -23.39 -23.31
C VAL A 639 -36.92 -22.69 -22.76
N LEU A 640 -36.76 -21.50 -22.18
CA LEU A 640 -37.82 -20.70 -21.59
C LEU A 640 -37.83 -19.30 -22.19
N GLY A 641 -38.98 -18.84 -22.70
CA GLY A 641 -39.18 -17.48 -23.22
C GLY A 641 -40.44 -16.83 -22.64
N ASP A 642 -40.26 -15.66 -22.02
CA ASP A 642 -41.35 -14.81 -21.50
C ASP A 642 -41.81 -13.83 -22.60
N GLY A 643 -42.60 -14.37 -23.54
CA GLY A 643 -43.04 -13.69 -24.76
C GLY A 643 -43.06 -14.60 -25.99
N THR A 644 -42.65 -14.05 -27.13
CA THR A 644 -42.58 -14.75 -28.44
C THR A 644 -41.20 -15.37 -28.66
N ILE A 645 -41.16 -16.61 -29.12
CA ILE A 645 -39.93 -17.27 -29.60
C ILE A 645 -39.99 -17.34 -31.13
N LEU A 646 -38.98 -16.77 -31.79
CA LEU A 646 -38.86 -16.71 -33.25
C LEU A 646 -37.49 -17.27 -33.67
N GLY A 647 -37.49 -18.15 -34.68
CA GLY A 647 -36.28 -18.69 -35.28
C GLY A 647 -36.50 -18.99 -36.76
N ASP A 648 -35.61 -18.48 -37.60
CA ASP A 648 -35.63 -18.64 -39.07
C ASP A 648 -34.94 -19.97 -39.43
N GLY A 649 -35.64 -21.09 -39.16
CA GLY A 649 -35.11 -22.45 -39.28
C GLY A 649 -35.50 -23.38 -38.11
N LEU A 650 -34.51 -23.80 -37.31
CA LEU A 650 -34.66 -24.94 -36.39
C LEU A 650 -34.45 -24.58 -34.91
N VAL A 651 -35.48 -24.85 -34.10
CA VAL A 651 -35.47 -24.76 -32.63
C VAL A 651 -35.46 -26.17 -32.03
N LEU A 652 -34.43 -26.51 -31.26
CA LEU A 652 -34.32 -27.80 -30.56
C LEU A 652 -33.99 -27.61 -29.08
N GLY A 653 -34.76 -28.30 -28.23
CA GLY A 653 -34.48 -28.46 -26.81
C GLY A 653 -34.54 -29.94 -26.43
N ASP A 654 -33.49 -30.41 -25.76
CA ASP A 654 -33.27 -31.81 -25.31
C ASP A 654 -34.13 -32.16 -24.07
N GLY A 655 -35.36 -31.65 -23.99
CA GLY A 655 -36.19 -31.71 -22.79
C GLY A 655 -37.55 -31.03 -22.96
N VAL A 656 -37.64 -29.73 -22.65
CA VAL A 656 -38.90 -28.96 -22.76
C VAL A 656 -38.63 -27.57 -23.33
N VAL A 657 -39.48 -27.14 -24.25
CA VAL A 657 -39.56 -25.76 -24.76
C VAL A 657 -40.86 -25.15 -24.25
N LEU A 658 -40.78 -24.02 -23.53
CA LEU A 658 -41.96 -23.28 -23.05
C LEU A 658 -41.90 -21.83 -23.49
N ALA A 659 -43.00 -21.34 -24.05
CA ALA A 659 -43.29 -19.94 -24.31
C ALA A 659 -44.71 -19.62 -23.81
N ASP A 660 -44.89 -18.48 -23.16
CA ASP A 660 -46.21 -18.02 -22.70
C ASP A 660 -46.99 -17.25 -23.81
N GLY A 661 -46.33 -17.02 -24.95
CA GLY A 661 -46.89 -16.35 -26.12
C GLY A 661 -47.03 -17.27 -27.34
N VAL A 662 -46.37 -16.90 -28.43
CA VAL A 662 -46.46 -17.60 -29.73
C VAL A 662 -45.08 -18.17 -30.10
N VAL A 663 -45.09 -19.38 -30.66
CA VAL A 663 -43.94 -20.00 -31.33
C VAL A 663 -44.23 -19.99 -32.84
N LEU A 664 -43.32 -19.41 -33.62
CA LEU A 664 -43.36 -19.46 -35.09
C LEU A 664 -42.04 -20.03 -35.62
N GLY A 665 -42.14 -20.80 -36.70
CA GLY A 665 -41.03 -21.34 -37.47
C GLY A 665 -41.55 -21.79 -38.84
N ASP A 666 -40.66 -21.85 -39.82
CA ASP A 666 -40.91 -22.22 -41.22
C ASP A 666 -40.72 -23.73 -41.50
N GLY A 667 -40.12 -24.46 -40.55
CA GLY A 667 -39.78 -25.88 -40.66
C GLY A 667 -40.70 -26.86 -39.93
N THR A 668 -40.33 -28.15 -39.94
CA THR A 668 -41.13 -29.24 -39.37
C THR A 668 -41.01 -29.38 -37.85
N THR A 669 -42.10 -29.16 -37.13
CA THR A 669 -42.24 -29.56 -35.72
C THR A 669 -42.41 -31.07 -35.59
N ARG A 670 -41.59 -31.73 -34.75
CA ARG A 670 -41.78 -33.12 -34.30
C ARG A 670 -41.81 -33.18 -32.78
N ALA A 671 -42.65 -34.06 -32.23
CA ALA A 671 -42.74 -34.35 -30.80
C ALA A 671 -43.16 -35.81 -30.61
N ASP A 672 -42.38 -36.58 -29.84
CA ASP A 672 -42.51 -38.05 -29.80
C ASP A 672 -43.72 -38.57 -29.01
N MET A 673 -44.35 -37.75 -28.15
CA MET A 673 -45.36 -38.24 -27.20
C MET A 673 -46.57 -37.31 -26.97
N THR A 674 -47.16 -36.82 -28.08
CA THR A 674 -48.46 -36.12 -28.21
C THR A 674 -48.37 -34.61 -28.44
N LEU A 675 -49.16 -34.12 -29.41
CA LEU A 675 -49.40 -32.70 -29.68
C LEU A 675 -50.91 -32.41 -29.51
N GLN A 676 -51.31 -31.65 -28.48
CA GLN A 676 -52.72 -31.29 -28.21
C GLN A 676 -52.96 -29.78 -28.42
N PRO A 677 -53.24 -29.32 -29.66
CA PRO A 677 -53.62 -27.95 -29.92
C PRO A 677 -55.09 -27.72 -29.51
N SER A 678 -55.34 -26.76 -28.59
CA SER A 678 -56.70 -26.46 -28.14
C SER A 678 -57.53 -25.70 -29.17
N ARG A 679 -56.90 -24.87 -30.03
CA ARG A 679 -57.52 -24.20 -31.18
C ARG A 679 -56.56 -24.02 -32.36
N THR A 680 -56.67 -24.95 -33.32
CA THR A 680 -56.17 -24.85 -34.71
C THR A 680 -54.66 -24.91 -34.91
N VAL A 681 -54.22 -25.75 -35.86
CA VAL A 681 -52.90 -25.67 -36.50
C VAL A 681 -53.14 -25.25 -37.95
N LEU A 682 -52.47 -24.18 -38.41
CA LEU A 682 -52.52 -23.71 -39.79
C LEU A 682 -51.19 -24.04 -40.47
N GLY A 683 -51.15 -25.15 -41.20
CA GLY A 683 -50.10 -25.38 -42.21
C GLY A 683 -50.50 -24.71 -43.53
N ASP A 684 -49.52 -24.36 -44.36
CA ASP A 684 -49.79 -23.94 -45.73
C ASP A 684 -50.30 -25.12 -46.57
N ASN A 685 -51.36 -24.91 -47.33
CA ASN A 685 -52.17 -26.00 -47.89
C ASN A 685 -51.63 -26.50 -49.24
N THR A 686 -50.31 -26.72 -49.34
CA THR A 686 -49.65 -27.23 -50.56
C THR A 686 -49.77 -28.75 -50.64
N ALA A 687 -50.72 -29.22 -51.46
CA ALA A 687 -51.02 -30.63 -51.59
C ALA A 687 -49.99 -31.40 -52.46
N CYS A 688 -49.03 -32.08 -51.82
CA CYS A 688 -48.30 -33.18 -52.45
C CYS A 688 -48.15 -34.40 -51.52
N MET A 689 -48.60 -35.56 -52.03
CA MET A 689 -48.42 -36.93 -51.50
C MET A 689 -49.03 -37.25 -50.12
N LYS A 690 -50.22 -37.87 -50.15
CA LYS A 690 -50.77 -38.71 -49.07
C LYS A 690 -50.31 -40.19 -49.23
N PRO A 691 -50.49 -41.06 -48.21
CA PRO A 691 -49.60 -42.20 -47.97
C PRO A 691 -50.14 -43.56 -48.45
N VAL A 692 -49.32 -44.61 -48.28
CA VAL A 692 -49.73 -46.02 -48.19
C VAL A 692 -48.74 -46.79 -47.30
N PRO A 693 -49.18 -47.82 -46.55
CA PRO A 693 -50.31 -47.84 -45.63
C PRO A 693 -49.86 -47.72 -44.14
#